data_AF-A0A849HCF7-F1
#
_entry.id   AF-A0A849HCF7-F1
#
_cell.length_a   1.000
_cell.length_b   1.000
_cell.length_c   1.000
_cell.angle_alpha   90.00
_cell.angle_beta   90.00
_cell.angle_gamma   90.00
#
_symmetry.space_group_name_H-M   'P 1'
#
loop_
_entity.id
_entity.type
_entity.pdbx_description
1 polymer ?
#
loop_
_entity_poly.entity_id
_entity_poly.type
_entity_poly.pdbx_seq_one_letter_code
_entity_poly.pdbx_strand_id
1 'polypeptide(L)'
;MRWKAVVFSLCLLLLAAGVFLSPDARRILGFPEVGTEPAMGVRLAPGAVAVFPFDGSIENSTDLPSAGAFSGSRTFVEGLEGQALGLGPAQGSGHLALAVEHLPLGGASDFSIQFWIRTEAGADAQFAVLSQKEFPDNSLASQKNPGWVFYFSGGTWAWSMGSGSRRITYERDNGRRMPLNDGQWHQLTMTYSLSLSEVRLFYDGMNWVSYHVNDSDGFDFSNPNPLVAGWNRDGAQPRPEVLPNIERGAADLQMMVDAFNSFGLTPLRSGELLPLVSEPGRIFNQKVDEAAALRGADSLTYRESMESVDWEPIQEAESTLMSNPYTVHQNMNFTGIAPVAKVYSLVDGRVVIQQDAAEDFAERERLDVPEFDMDHLAIWDRVLTPAEVTASYSASFESEETALAESLSSLTAAAWNIWHGGKHFTVEEDGFDSRVAIAEMIEEQAVDVVMMQETYSSGDFIAAELGYYFATTVDWDYLNQGANISVLSRFPIRELHVQEDSPFQNVGTKVSISRTQDLYVMSNWYGMDQFPAVFDFHQSRFQESDLIPTLFAGDFNAVPHTDGGDSPASVALLGDGFTDAFRSLYPDVEQFPGASHRSGRRIDQLYYKGIGLTNTSTRVISTRPGGFPSDHFMIVSTFELDYSTRR
;
A
#
# COMPACT_ATOMS: atom_id res chain seq x y z
N MET A 1 56.00 26.21 -28.25
CA MET A 1 54.65 25.72 -28.63
C MET A 1 54.54 24.21 -28.89
N ARG A 2 55.58 23.37 -28.74
CA ARG A 2 55.49 21.90 -28.97
C ARG A 2 55.54 21.00 -27.72
N TRP A 3 55.60 21.57 -26.51
CA TRP A 3 55.64 20.78 -25.25
C TRP A 3 54.29 20.67 -24.54
N LYS A 4 53.36 21.63 -24.72
CA LYS A 4 52.04 21.60 -24.06
C LYS A 4 51.05 20.60 -24.69
N ALA A 5 51.21 20.25 -25.97
CA ALA A 5 50.31 19.34 -26.67
C ALA A 5 50.54 17.85 -26.30
N VAL A 6 51.77 17.48 -25.92
CA VAL A 6 52.13 16.09 -25.57
C VAL A 6 51.67 15.72 -24.16
N VAL A 7 51.73 16.67 -23.21
CA VAL A 7 51.25 16.46 -21.83
C VAL A 7 49.73 16.34 -21.77
N PHE A 8 49.01 17.09 -22.59
CA PHE A 8 47.54 17.04 -22.62
C PHE A 8 47.01 15.71 -23.20
N SER A 9 47.70 15.13 -24.18
CA SER A 9 47.32 13.83 -24.76
C SER A 9 47.64 12.65 -23.82
N LEU A 10 48.67 12.75 -22.97
CA LEU A 10 48.98 11.71 -21.99
C LEU A 10 47.99 11.69 -20.80
N CYS A 11 47.50 12.86 -20.39
CA CYS A 11 46.51 12.97 -19.30
C CYS A 11 45.12 12.45 -19.70
N LEU A 12 44.68 12.65 -20.95
CA LEU A 12 43.41 12.09 -21.44
C LEU A 12 43.43 10.55 -21.50
N LEU A 13 44.60 9.95 -21.76
CA LEU A 13 44.78 8.50 -21.79
C LEU A 13 44.79 7.85 -20.39
N LEU A 14 45.16 8.59 -19.33
CA LEU A 14 45.15 8.10 -17.94
C LEU A 14 43.76 8.24 -17.29
N LEU A 15 42.99 9.28 -17.63
CA LEU A 15 41.60 9.45 -17.20
C LEU A 15 40.66 8.43 -17.84
N ALA A 16 40.89 8.04 -19.09
CA ALA A 16 40.14 6.98 -19.76
C ALA A 16 40.43 5.56 -19.22
N ALA A 17 41.44 5.40 -18.36
CA ALA A 17 41.88 4.12 -17.80
C ALA A 17 41.60 3.97 -16.29
N GLY A 18 40.88 4.91 -15.66
CA GLY A 18 40.44 4.78 -14.26
C GLY A 18 41.54 4.88 -13.19
N VAL A 19 42.72 5.43 -13.51
CA VAL A 19 43.83 5.55 -12.54
C VAL A 19 43.72 6.87 -11.79
N PHE A 20 43.35 6.83 -10.50
CA PHE A 20 43.38 7.99 -9.61
C PHE A 20 44.83 8.36 -9.26
N LEU A 21 45.21 9.62 -9.50
CA LEU A 21 46.51 10.16 -9.11
C LEU A 21 46.55 10.48 -7.60
N SER A 22 47.67 10.14 -6.95
CA SER A 22 47.91 10.48 -5.55
C SER A 22 47.98 12.00 -5.34
N PRO A 23 47.73 12.49 -4.11
CA PRO A 23 47.77 13.93 -3.79
C PRO A 23 49.08 14.62 -4.17
N ASP A 24 50.21 13.92 -4.05
CA ASP A 24 51.55 14.44 -4.39
C ASP A 24 51.72 14.68 -5.90
N ALA A 25 51.09 13.87 -6.75
CA ALA A 25 51.14 14.04 -8.20
C ALA A 25 50.34 15.26 -8.67
N ARG A 26 49.25 15.63 -7.95
CA ARG A 26 48.45 16.83 -8.25
C ARG A 26 49.22 18.12 -7.95
N ARG A 27 50.08 18.13 -6.93
CA ARG A 27 50.94 19.26 -6.55
C ARG A 27 51.98 19.62 -7.60
N ILE A 28 52.56 18.62 -8.27
CA ILE A 28 53.59 18.81 -9.30
C ILE A 28 53.00 19.39 -10.60
N LEU A 29 51.69 19.20 -10.83
CA LEU A 29 51.00 19.59 -12.07
C LEU A 29 50.30 20.96 -12.02
N GLY A 30 50.35 21.68 -10.89
CA GLY A 30 49.91 23.08 -10.80
C GLY A 30 48.40 23.30 -10.81
N PHE A 31 47.61 22.35 -10.30
CA PHE A 31 46.19 22.58 -10.01
C PHE A 31 46.03 23.57 -8.84
N PRO A 32 45.05 24.50 -8.88
CA PRO A 32 44.86 25.47 -7.81
C PRO A 32 44.47 24.77 -6.50
N GLU A 33 45.16 25.10 -5.41
CA GLU A 33 44.80 24.67 -4.05
C GLU A 33 43.47 25.33 -3.66
N VAL A 34 42.41 24.54 -3.51
CA VAL A 34 41.20 24.97 -2.80
C VAL A 34 41.61 25.11 -1.32
N GLY A 35 41.50 26.32 -0.80
CA GLY A 35 41.88 26.63 0.58
C GLY A 35 41.15 25.73 1.57
N THR A 36 41.91 25.11 2.45
CA THR A 36 41.41 24.43 3.64
C THR A 36 40.99 25.48 4.66
N GLU A 37 39.75 25.96 4.57
CA GLU A 37 39.03 26.34 5.79
C GLU A 37 38.71 25.04 6.56
N PRO A 38 38.73 25.05 7.90
CA PRO A 38 38.26 23.90 8.66
C PRO A 38 36.81 23.66 8.24
N ALA A 39 36.49 22.46 7.76
CA ALA A 39 35.12 22.06 7.49
C ALA A 39 34.31 22.34 8.77
N MET A 40 33.45 23.37 8.73
CA MET A 40 32.31 23.42 9.61
C MET A 40 31.58 22.11 9.34
N GLY A 41 31.57 21.22 10.34
CA GLY A 41 30.86 19.95 10.25
C GLY A 41 29.50 20.19 9.62
N VAL A 42 29.21 19.46 8.55
CA VAL A 42 27.90 19.49 7.91
C VAL A 42 26.90 19.29 9.04
N ARG A 43 26.02 20.27 9.29
CA ARG A 43 24.89 20.05 10.18
C ARG A 43 23.99 19.05 9.47
N LEU A 44 24.22 17.77 9.72
CA LEU A 44 23.30 16.70 9.40
C LEU A 44 22.00 17.05 10.13
N ALA A 45 20.91 17.24 9.37
CA ALA A 45 19.60 17.68 9.86
C ALA A 45 19.47 19.14 10.36
N PRO A 46 19.60 20.17 9.48
CA PRO A 46 19.35 21.55 9.88
C PRO A 46 17.88 21.77 10.31
N GLY A 47 17.70 22.42 11.45
CA GLY A 47 16.39 22.75 12.00
C GLY A 47 15.63 21.58 12.63
N ALA A 48 16.27 20.43 12.83
CA ALA A 48 15.68 19.33 13.60
C ALA A 48 15.56 19.71 15.08
N VAL A 49 14.47 19.27 15.71
CA VAL A 49 14.22 19.45 17.15
C VAL A 49 14.94 18.40 17.98
N ALA A 50 15.20 17.22 17.42
CA ALA A 50 16.02 16.17 18.03
C ALA A 50 16.89 15.48 16.97
N VAL A 51 18.13 15.17 17.32
CA VAL A 51 19.10 14.48 16.45
C VAL A 51 19.91 13.50 17.29
N PHE A 52 19.93 12.24 16.87
CA PHE A 52 20.67 11.15 17.48
C PHE A 52 21.70 10.65 16.46
N PRO A 53 22.97 11.12 16.53
CA PRO A 53 24.01 10.75 15.58
C PRO A 53 24.57 9.34 15.79
N PHE A 54 24.32 8.73 16.95
CA PHE A 54 24.87 7.42 17.33
C PHE A 54 26.41 7.27 17.32
N ASP A 55 27.15 8.38 17.32
CA ASP A 55 28.62 8.39 17.40
C ASP A 55 29.14 8.10 18.82
N GLY A 56 29.13 6.81 19.19
CA GLY A 56 29.56 6.31 20.50
C GLY A 56 28.63 6.67 21.66
N SER A 57 27.47 7.24 21.36
CA SER A 57 26.48 7.74 22.33
C SER A 57 25.05 7.57 21.81
N ILE A 58 24.06 7.50 22.70
CA ILE A 58 22.63 7.53 22.36
C ILE A 58 21.97 8.88 22.73
N GLU A 59 22.79 9.86 23.10
CA GLU A 59 22.32 11.17 23.55
C GLU A 59 21.85 12.02 22.35
N ASN A 60 20.82 12.82 22.60
CA ASN A 60 20.39 13.83 21.66
C ASN A 60 21.43 14.95 21.57
N SER A 61 21.81 15.35 20.35
CA SER A 61 22.77 16.44 20.11
C SER A 61 22.12 17.83 20.06
N THR A 62 20.79 17.94 20.22
CA THR A 62 20.09 19.22 20.34
C THR A 62 19.87 19.61 21.81
N ASP A 63 19.45 20.85 22.05
CA ASP A 63 19.12 21.35 23.39
C ASP A 63 17.82 20.76 23.95
N LEU A 64 17.05 19.99 23.16
CA LEU A 64 15.79 19.41 23.59
C LEU A 64 16.07 18.32 24.64
N PRO A 65 15.50 18.43 25.85
CA PRO A 65 15.57 17.35 26.82
C PRO A 65 14.94 16.10 26.22
N SER A 66 15.71 15.02 26.08
CA SER A 66 15.18 13.72 25.73
C SER A 66 15.90 12.69 26.58
N ALA A 67 15.12 11.79 27.18
CA ALA A 67 15.67 10.70 27.96
C ALA A 67 15.67 9.45 27.08
N GLY A 68 16.84 9.05 26.61
CA GLY A 68 17.05 7.77 25.95
C GLY A 68 17.36 6.67 26.96
N ALA A 69 16.57 5.61 26.98
CA ALA A 69 16.83 4.41 27.74
C ALA A 69 17.16 3.27 26.77
N PHE A 70 18.31 2.64 26.95
CA PHE A 70 18.67 1.45 26.19
C PHE A 70 18.51 0.22 27.06
N SER A 71 17.79 -0.78 26.55
CA SER A 71 17.72 -2.11 27.15
C SER A 71 18.70 -3.06 26.47
N GLY A 72 19.41 -3.88 27.24
CA GLY A 72 20.45 -4.77 26.73
C GLY A 72 21.84 -4.14 26.68
N SER A 73 22.75 -4.73 25.89
CA SER A 73 24.12 -4.22 25.71
C SER A 73 24.19 -3.27 24.53
N ARG A 74 24.78 -2.10 24.73
CA ARG A 74 24.97 -1.09 23.67
C ARG A 74 26.18 -1.46 22.82
N THR A 75 26.00 -1.47 21.51
CA THR A 75 27.06 -1.73 20.55
C THR A 75 27.07 -0.64 19.49
N PHE A 76 28.26 -0.17 19.15
CA PHE A 76 28.48 0.83 18.11
C PHE A 76 29.37 0.25 17.02
N VAL A 77 28.95 0.40 15.76
CA VAL A 77 29.63 -0.12 14.56
C VAL A 77 30.04 1.03 13.65
N GLU A 78 30.70 0.74 12.52
CA GLU A 78 31.01 1.77 11.51
C GLU A 78 29.73 2.31 10.87
N GLY A 79 29.51 3.62 11.01
CA GLY A 79 28.35 4.36 10.50
C GLY A 79 28.53 4.89 9.08
N LEU A 80 27.65 5.81 8.67
CA LEU A 80 27.85 6.64 7.47
C LEU A 80 29.05 7.57 7.65
N GLU A 81 29.10 8.24 8.80
CA GLU A 81 30.21 9.01 9.29
C GLU A 81 30.40 8.71 10.78
N GLY A 82 31.60 8.26 11.18
CA GLY A 82 31.84 7.89 12.59
C GLY A 82 31.21 6.55 12.96
N GLN A 83 30.40 6.51 14.02
CA GLN A 83 29.77 5.28 14.50
C GLN A 83 28.24 5.31 14.40
N ALA A 84 27.64 4.13 14.20
CA ALA A 84 26.20 3.90 14.19
C ALA A 84 25.78 2.95 15.32
N LEU A 85 24.49 2.95 15.68
CA LEU A 85 23.91 2.03 16.65
C LEU A 85 23.70 0.66 15.99
N GLY A 86 24.35 -0.38 16.52
CA GLY A 86 24.15 -1.76 16.08
C GLY A 86 23.12 -2.50 16.92
N LEU A 87 22.10 -3.07 16.28
CA LEU A 87 21.04 -3.87 16.90
C LEU A 87 21.06 -5.28 16.29
N GLY A 88 21.33 -6.30 17.10
CA GLY A 88 21.40 -7.66 16.58
C GLY A 88 21.79 -8.72 17.60
N PRO A 89 21.55 -10.01 17.28
CA PRO A 89 21.94 -11.11 18.16
C PRO A 89 23.45 -11.19 18.38
N ALA A 90 24.26 -10.83 17.38
CA ALA A 90 25.73 -10.78 17.52
C ALA A 90 26.20 -9.61 18.39
N GLN A 91 25.38 -8.56 18.51
CA GLN A 91 25.66 -7.29 19.18
C GLN A 91 25.03 -7.19 20.58
N GLY A 92 24.25 -8.19 20.98
CA GLY A 92 23.46 -8.22 22.21
C GLY A 92 22.04 -7.70 21.95
N SER A 93 21.04 -8.58 22.03
CA SER A 93 19.64 -8.22 21.81
C SER A 93 19.23 -7.06 22.72
N GLY A 94 18.84 -5.94 22.11
CA GLY A 94 18.52 -4.70 22.79
C GLY A 94 17.62 -3.82 21.95
N HIS A 95 17.13 -2.74 22.56
CA HIS A 95 16.36 -1.70 21.88
C HIS A 95 16.62 -0.36 22.56
N LEU A 96 16.46 0.70 21.79
CA LEU A 96 16.52 2.07 22.28
C LEU A 96 15.09 2.61 22.41
N ALA A 97 14.70 3.03 23.60
CA ALA A 97 13.44 3.73 23.84
C ALA A 97 13.72 5.21 24.14
N LEU A 98 13.05 6.10 23.41
CA LEU A 98 13.14 7.55 23.53
C LEU A 98 11.81 8.10 24.05
N ALA A 99 11.86 8.89 25.12
CA ALA A 99 10.66 9.52 25.68
C ALA A 99 10.03 10.52 24.68
N VAL A 100 8.70 10.47 24.52
CA VAL A 100 7.97 11.29 23.55
C VAL A 100 7.36 12.57 24.11
N GLU A 101 7.47 12.85 25.41
CA GLU A 101 6.86 14.03 26.06
C GLU A 101 7.23 15.36 25.38
N HIS A 102 8.36 15.40 24.68
CA HIS A 102 8.86 16.58 23.99
C HIS A 102 8.98 16.40 22.46
N LEU A 103 8.54 15.27 21.91
CA LEU A 103 8.65 14.96 20.48
C LEU A 103 7.31 15.12 19.76
N PRO A 104 7.26 15.79 18.60
CA PRO A 104 6.02 16.02 17.84
C PRO A 104 5.66 14.79 17.01
N LEU A 105 5.25 13.67 17.60
CA LEU A 105 5.04 12.41 16.85
C LEU A 105 3.57 11.97 16.77
N GLY A 106 2.63 12.81 17.22
CA GLY A 106 1.20 12.56 17.16
C GLY A 106 0.47 13.41 16.11
N GLY A 107 -0.83 13.14 15.91
CA GLY A 107 -1.66 13.81 14.91
C GLY A 107 -2.09 15.24 15.23
N ALA A 108 -1.50 15.88 16.24
CA ALA A 108 -1.85 17.24 16.66
C ALA A 108 -0.94 18.33 16.05
N SER A 109 0.13 17.94 15.36
CA SER A 109 1.11 18.85 14.75
C SER A 109 1.77 18.22 13.54
N ASP A 110 2.29 19.05 12.65
CA ASP A 110 3.17 18.60 11.57
C ASP A 110 4.45 17.98 12.14
N PHE A 111 4.99 16.97 11.45
CA PHE A 111 6.30 16.44 11.79
C PHE A 111 6.98 15.73 10.63
N SER A 112 8.29 15.53 10.80
CA SER A 112 9.08 14.65 9.95
C SER A 112 10.03 13.82 10.79
N ILE A 113 10.28 12.59 10.36
CA ILE A 113 11.27 11.71 10.95
C ILE A 113 12.12 11.08 9.84
N GLN A 114 13.43 11.08 10.03
CA GLN A 114 14.40 10.57 9.08
C GLN A 114 15.44 9.74 9.83
N PHE A 115 15.86 8.61 9.26
CA PHE A 115 16.97 7.81 9.78
C PHE A 115 17.61 7.03 8.65
N TRP A 116 18.82 6.54 8.91
CA TRP A 116 19.53 5.63 8.04
C TRP A 116 19.52 4.23 8.61
N ILE A 117 19.43 3.23 7.74
CA ILE A 117 19.43 1.82 8.07
C ILE A 117 20.38 1.04 7.17
N ARG A 118 21.08 0.06 7.74
CA ARG A 118 21.85 -0.96 7.01
C ARG A 118 21.53 -2.33 7.58
N THR A 119 21.27 -3.32 6.73
CA THR A 119 21.09 -4.71 7.15
C THR A 119 21.49 -5.70 6.05
N GLU A 120 21.80 -6.93 6.45
CA GLU A 120 22.00 -8.10 5.56
C GLU A 120 21.02 -9.23 5.92
N ALA A 121 19.96 -8.92 6.66
CA ALA A 121 18.98 -9.91 7.12
C ALA A 121 18.31 -10.65 5.94
N GLY A 122 18.07 -11.95 6.11
CA GLY A 122 17.37 -12.77 5.14
C GLY A 122 15.97 -12.22 4.83
N ALA A 123 15.48 -12.41 3.61
CA ALA A 123 14.14 -11.96 3.23
C ALA A 123 13.00 -12.68 3.98
N ASP A 124 13.32 -13.79 4.65
CA ASP A 124 12.45 -14.55 5.55
C ASP A 124 12.38 -13.96 6.97
N ALA A 125 13.24 -13.00 7.32
CA ALA A 125 13.20 -12.32 8.60
C ALA A 125 12.14 -11.20 8.60
N GLN A 126 11.52 -10.98 9.76
CA GLN A 126 10.57 -9.89 9.95
C GLN A 126 10.78 -9.21 11.31
N PHE A 127 11.09 -7.91 11.35
CA PHE A 127 11.35 -7.23 12.63
C PHE A 127 11.05 -5.74 12.60
N ALA A 128 10.64 -5.19 13.75
CA ALA A 128 10.45 -3.75 13.90
C ALA A 128 11.78 -2.99 13.85
N VAL A 129 11.78 -1.88 13.09
CA VAL A 129 12.94 -1.00 12.92
C VAL A 129 12.79 0.24 13.78
N LEU A 130 11.68 0.97 13.62
CA LEU A 130 11.40 2.19 14.36
C LEU A 130 9.89 2.32 14.59
N SER A 131 9.45 2.40 15.84
CA SER A 131 8.03 2.35 16.20
C SER A 131 7.65 3.42 17.22
N GLN A 132 6.49 4.03 17.04
CA GLN A 132 5.81 4.84 18.05
C GLN A 132 4.43 4.25 18.35
N LYS A 133 4.33 2.91 18.41
CA LYS A 133 3.14 2.18 18.87
C LYS A 133 3.52 0.87 19.56
N GLU A 134 2.57 0.24 20.25
CA GLU A 134 2.74 -1.14 20.67
C GLU A 134 2.66 -2.06 19.44
N PHE A 135 3.75 -2.78 19.16
CA PHE A 135 3.86 -3.69 18.02
C PHE A 135 4.59 -4.98 18.42
N PRO A 136 3.96 -5.83 19.26
CA PRO A 136 4.57 -7.08 19.74
C PRO A 136 4.66 -8.17 18.66
N ASP A 137 3.83 -8.06 17.62
CA ASP A 137 3.73 -8.96 16.47
C ASP A 137 3.23 -8.16 15.25
N ASN A 138 3.22 -8.78 14.07
CA ASN A 138 2.67 -8.24 12.82
C ASN A 138 1.19 -8.62 12.63
N SER A 139 0.47 -8.98 13.70
CA SER A 139 -0.96 -9.30 13.60
C SER A 139 -1.77 -8.07 13.21
N LEU A 140 -2.96 -8.30 12.65
CA LEU A 140 -3.88 -7.22 12.30
C LEU A 140 -4.29 -6.37 13.51
N ALA A 141 -4.32 -6.97 14.71
CA ALA A 141 -4.59 -6.27 15.96
C ALA A 141 -3.45 -5.29 16.30
N SER A 142 -2.21 -5.76 16.24
CA SER A 142 -1.02 -4.91 16.45
C SER A 142 -0.89 -3.83 15.39
N GLN A 143 -1.21 -4.13 14.13
CA GLN A 143 -1.22 -3.12 13.07
C GLN A 143 -2.26 -2.02 13.34
N LYS A 144 -3.42 -2.34 13.93
CA LYS A 144 -4.46 -1.37 14.32
C LYS A 144 -4.10 -0.51 15.51
N ASN A 145 -3.15 -0.89 16.37
CA ASN A 145 -2.80 -0.09 17.55
C ASN A 145 -2.47 1.37 17.17
N PRO A 146 -2.93 2.37 17.96
CA PRO A 146 -2.67 3.78 17.67
C PRO A 146 -1.17 4.10 17.56
N GLY A 147 -0.80 4.79 16.49
CA GLY A 147 0.58 5.20 16.19
C GLY A 147 1.09 4.59 14.89
N TRP A 148 2.41 4.60 14.68
CA TRP A 148 3.03 4.12 13.43
C TRP A 148 4.29 3.29 13.68
N VAL A 149 4.68 2.48 12.70
CA VAL A 149 5.88 1.64 12.73
C VAL A 149 6.50 1.50 11.34
N PHE A 150 7.82 1.62 11.26
CA PHE A 150 8.64 1.06 10.19
C PHE A 150 9.17 -0.31 10.62
N TYR A 151 9.08 -1.29 9.74
CA TYR A 151 9.58 -2.64 9.96
C TYR A 151 10.18 -3.22 8.69
N PHE A 152 11.00 -4.24 8.87
CA PHE A 152 11.60 -5.01 7.78
C PHE A 152 10.72 -6.22 7.51
N SER A 153 10.39 -6.46 6.24
CA SER A 153 9.63 -7.62 5.76
C SER A 153 10.01 -7.88 4.30
N GLY A 154 10.13 -9.15 3.91
CA GLY A 154 10.36 -9.54 2.51
C GLY A 154 11.66 -9.02 1.87
N GLY A 155 12.69 -8.70 2.67
CA GLY A 155 13.94 -8.11 2.18
C GLY A 155 13.91 -6.59 1.99
N THR A 156 12.81 -5.93 2.31
CA THR A 156 12.60 -4.49 2.11
C THR A 156 11.96 -3.84 3.35
N TRP A 157 11.60 -2.57 3.21
CA TRP A 157 10.89 -1.79 4.20
C TRP A 157 9.38 -1.92 4.04
N ALA A 158 8.72 -1.98 5.19
CA ALA A 158 7.28 -1.93 5.35
C ALA A 158 6.92 -0.88 6.39
N TRP A 159 5.67 -0.43 6.35
CA TRP A 159 5.15 0.61 7.22
C TRP A 159 3.70 0.34 7.59
N SER A 160 3.32 0.67 8.82
CA SER A 160 1.94 0.54 9.28
C SER A 160 1.58 1.67 10.23
N MET A 161 0.39 2.23 10.07
CA MET A 161 -0.21 3.22 10.97
C MET A 161 -1.61 2.79 11.38
N GLY A 162 -1.95 2.94 12.66
CA GLY A 162 -3.22 2.51 13.22
C GLY A 162 -3.90 3.61 14.02
N SER A 163 -5.23 3.49 14.18
CA SER A 163 -6.08 4.38 14.98
C SER A 163 -6.77 3.71 16.17
N GLY A 164 -6.46 2.43 16.42
CA GLY A 164 -7.13 1.53 17.37
C GLY A 164 -8.26 0.72 16.74
N SER A 165 -8.93 1.25 15.72
CA SER A 165 -10.03 0.57 15.01
C SER A 165 -9.72 0.29 13.54
N ARG A 166 -8.94 1.17 12.91
CA ARG A 166 -8.55 1.12 11.50
C ARG A 166 -7.05 1.07 11.37
N ARG A 167 -6.57 0.61 10.22
CA ARG A 167 -5.15 0.60 9.88
C ARG A 167 -4.91 1.02 8.45
N ILE A 168 -3.71 1.52 8.21
CA ILE A 168 -3.12 1.72 6.90
C ILE A 168 -1.82 0.93 6.92
N THR A 169 -1.59 0.12 5.88
CA THR A 169 -0.40 -0.72 5.78
C THR A 169 0.18 -0.59 4.39
N TYR A 170 1.51 -0.47 4.36
CA TYR A 170 2.36 -0.59 3.20
C TYR A 170 3.29 -1.77 3.48
N GLU A 171 2.92 -2.97 3.05
CA GLU A 171 3.67 -4.19 3.31
C GLU A 171 3.83 -4.98 2.02
N ARG A 172 5.05 -5.46 1.78
CA ARG A 172 5.41 -6.05 0.51
C ARG A 172 6.40 -7.19 0.69
N ASP A 173 6.16 -8.25 -0.04
CA ASP A 173 7.01 -9.44 -0.13
C ASP A 173 7.88 -9.45 -1.41
N ASN A 174 7.98 -8.32 -2.13
CA ASN A 174 8.76 -8.18 -3.37
C ASN A 174 10.01 -7.28 -3.22
N GLY A 175 10.89 -7.59 -2.26
CA GLY A 175 12.09 -6.80 -1.95
C GLY A 175 13.19 -6.71 -3.01
N ARG A 176 12.93 -7.08 -4.28
CA ARG A 176 13.87 -6.83 -5.38
C ARG A 176 13.92 -5.35 -5.78
N ARG A 177 12.86 -4.59 -5.51
CA ARG A 177 12.83 -3.13 -5.70
C ARG A 177 12.87 -2.47 -4.33
N MET A 178 13.76 -1.48 -4.18
CA MET A 178 14.03 -0.81 -2.90
C MET A 178 14.47 -1.80 -1.79
N PRO A 179 15.49 -2.65 -2.03
CA PRO A 179 15.96 -3.59 -1.02
C PRO A 179 16.46 -2.84 0.21
N LEU A 180 16.39 -3.47 1.39
CA LEU A 180 17.14 -3.02 2.57
C LEU A 180 18.28 -3.97 2.95
N ASN A 181 18.24 -5.20 2.44
CA ASN A 181 19.13 -6.28 2.86
C ASN A 181 20.34 -6.50 1.94
N ASP A 182 20.77 -5.47 1.23
CA ASP A 182 21.91 -5.52 0.31
C ASP A 182 23.25 -5.11 0.98
N GLY A 183 23.22 -4.84 2.30
CA GLY A 183 24.37 -4.39 3.09
C GLY A 183 24.75 -2.92 2.88
N GLN A 184 24.00 -2.15 2.08
CA GLN A 184 24.21 -0.71 1.89
C GLN A 184 23.45 0.11 2.96
N TRP A 185 23.81 1.38 3.08
CA TRP A 185 23.04 2.34 3.88
C TRP A 185 21.90 2.91 3.04
N HIS A 186 20.68 2.83 3.56
CA HIS A 186 19.48 3.41 2.98
C HIS A 186 18.89 4.49 3.87
N GLN A 187 18.30 5.52 3.26
CA GLN A 187 17.60 6.57 3.97
C GLN A 187 16.09 6.34 3.93
N LEU A 188 15.47 6.20 5.10
CA LEU A 188 14.01 6.20 5.23
C LEU A 188 13.55 7.51 5.85
N THR A 189 12.50 8.11 5.28
CA THR A 189 11.87 9.32 5.83
C THR A 189 10.36 9.20 5.80
N MET A 190 9.70 9.66 6.86
CA MET A 190 8.25 9.89 6.89
C MET A 190 7.99 11.36 7.20
N THR A 191 7.04 11.96 6.50
CA THR A 191 6.48 13.26 6.87
C THR A 191 4.99 13.13 7.11
N TYR A 192 4.47 13.90 8.06
CA TYR A 192 3.04 14.04 8.34
C TYR A 192 2.65 15.52 8.31
N SER A 193 1.66 15.85 7.48
CA SER A 193 1.04 17.16 7.40
C SER A 193 -0.34 17.11 8.02
N LEU A 194 -0.56 17.87 9.10
CA LEU A 194 -1.86 18.02 9.74
C LEU A 194 -2.85 18.71 8.79
N SER A 195 -2.41 19.78 8.14
CA SER A 195 -3.28 20.59 7.26
C SER A 195 -3.76 19.85 6.02
N LEU A 196 -2.99 18.87 5.54
CA LEU A 196 -3.34 18.04 4.39
C LEU A 196 -3.86 16.66 4.80
N SER A 197 -3.81 16.33 6.10
CA SER A 197 -4.05 14.97 6.59
C SER A 197 -3.27 13.93 5.77
N GLU A 198 -1.98 14.18 5.54
CA GLU A 198 -1.19 13.45 4.56
C GLU A 198 0.08 12.88 5.19
N VAL A 199 0.36 11.60 4.91
CA VAL A 199 1.64 10.95 5.18
C VAL A 199 2.38 10.73 3.87
N ARG A 200 3.65 11.14 3.82
CA ARG A 200 4.57 10.80 2.72
C ARG A 200 5.70 9.94 3.22
N LEU A 201 6.00 8.87 2.48
CA LEU A 201 7.11 7.96 2.76
C LEU A 201 8.16 8.09 1.66
N PHE A 202 9.41 8.14 2.08
CA PHE A 202 10.56 8.30 1.21
C PHE A 202 11.54 7.16 1.40
N TYR A 203 12.12 6.74 0.30
CA TYR A 203 13.22 5.79 0.23
C TYR A 203 14.33 6.45 -0.61
N ASP A 204 15.52 6.53 -0.04
CA ASP A 204 16.74 7.05 -0.69
C ASP A 204 16.53 8.42 -1.35
N GLY A 205 15.96 9.35 -0.58
CA GLY A 205 15.76 10.74 -1.02
C GLY A 205 14.50 10.98 -1.85
N MET A 206 13.76 9.93 -2.26
CA MET A 206 12.64 10.02 -3.20
C MET A 206 11.31 9.70 -2.51
N ASN A 207 10.27 10.53 -2.72
CA ASN A 207 8.92 10.26 -2.21
C ASN A 207 8.24 9.22 -3.10
N TRP A 208 8.11 7.99 -2.61
CA TRP A 208 7.48 6.90 -3.37
C TRP A 208 6.01 6.69 -3.04
N VAL A 209 5.61 7.03 -1.82
CA VAL A 209 4.30 6.68 -1.30
C VAL A 209 3.65 7.89 -0.62
N SER A 210 2.36 8.09 -0.91
CA SER A 210 1.54 9.13 -0.30
C SER A 210 0.19 8.56 0.13
N TYR A 211 -0.15 8.76 1.41
CA TYR A 211 -1.43 8.39 1.98
C TYR A 211 -2.18 9.62 2.47
N HIS A 212 -3.45 9.75 2.11
CA HIS A 212 -4.37 10.61 2.85
C HIS A 212 -4.90 9.82 4.04
N VAL A 213 -4.68 10.30 5.26
CA VAL A 213 -4.85 9.51 6.49
C VAL A 213 -6.03 9.94 7.33
N ASN A 214 -6.96 10.76 6.82
CA ASN A 214 -8.13 11.21 7.58
C ASN A 214 -9.38 11.20 6.72
N ASP A 215 -10.55 11.19 7.36
CA ASP A 215 -11.86 11.30 6.72
C ASP A 215 -12.87 11.87 7.70
N SER A 216 -14.16 11.87 7.35
CA SER A 216 -15.21 12.41 8.21
C SER A 216 -15.44 11.62 9.50
N ASP A 217 -15.02 10.35 9.58
CA ASP A 217 -15.03 9.54 10.80
C ASP A 217 -13.78 9.75 11.67
N GLY A 218 -12.72 10.31 11.08
CA GLY A 218 -11.47 10.59 11.75
C GLY A 218 -10.49 9.42 11.75
N PHE A 219 -9.22 9.73 12.00
CA PHE A 219 -8.16 8.74 12.17
C PHE A 219 -7.16 9.20 13.24
N ASP A 220 -7.43 8.84 14.49
CA ASP A 220 -6.60 9.24 15.62
C ASP A 220 -5.50 8.21 15.90
N PHE A 221 -4.26 8.53 15.50
CA PHE A 221 -3.08 7.71 15.80
C PHE A 221 -2.33 8.17 17.07
N SER A 222 -2.93 9.04 17.88
CA SER A 222 -2.30 9.56 19.10
C SER A 222 -2.09 8.46 20.14
N ASN A 223 -0.91 8.47 20.76
CA ASN A 223 -0.54 7.51 21.80
C ASN A 223 0.55 8.09 22.71
N PRO A 224 0.70 7.58 23.95
CA PRO A 224 1.74 8.01 24.88
C PRO A 224 3.03 7.17 24.79
N ASN A 225 3.14 6.26 23.81
CA ASN A 225 4.21 5.28 23.78
C ASN A 225 5.56 5.95 23.44
N PRO A 226 6.68 5.45 23.98
CA PRO A 226 7.99 5.91 23.58
C PRO A 226 8.23 5.64 22.08
N LEU A 227 9.15 6.42 21.48
CA LEU A 227 9.72 6.09 20.18
C LEU A 227 10.79 5.01 20.39
N VAL A 228 10.62 3.85 19.78
CA VAL A 228 11.48 2.68 19.98
C VAL A 228 12.21 2.34 18.68
N ALA A 229 13.55 2.36 18.71
CA ALA A 229 14.37 1.77 17.65
C ALA A 229 14.73 0.32 18.02
N GLY A 230 14.40 -0.61 17.12
CA GLY A 230 14.43 -2.05 17.35
C GLY A 230 13.13 -2.57 17.96
N TRP A 231 13.23 -3.65 18.74
CA TRP A 231 12.07 -4.34 19.30
C TRP A 231 12.35 -4.87 20.71
N ASN A 232 11.33 -4.80 21.57
CA ASN A 232 11.41 -5.34 22.92
C ASN A 232 10.73 -6.71 23.01
N ARG A 233 11.52 -7.76 23.23
CA ARG A 233 11.00 -9.11 23.44
C ARG A 233 10.24 -9.28 24.76
N ASP A 234 10.50 -8.47 25.79
CA ASP A 234 9.86 -8.62 27.11
C ASP A 234 8.35 -8.31 27.09
N GLY A 235 7.85 -7.68 26.02
CA GLY A 235 6.42 -7.49 25.74
C GLY A 235 5.79 -8.54 24.82
N ALA A 236 6.58 -9.47 24.28
CA ALA A 236 6.07 -10.53 23.41
C ALA A 236 5.25 -11.53 24.23
N GLN A 237 4.00 -11.75 23.82
CA GLN A 237 3.21 -12.88 24.34
C GLN A 237 3.97 -14.19 24.10
N PRO A 238 3.83 -15.21 24.98
CA PRO A 238 4.41 -16.53 24.72
C PRO A 238 3.93 -17.00 23.36
N ARG A 239 4.86 -17.44 22.50
CA ARG A 239 4.61 -17.89 21.12
C ARG A 239 3.48 -18.92 21.12
N PRO A 240 2.25 -18.54 20.78
CA PRO A 240 1.17 -19.49 20.81
C PRO A 240 1.22 -20.27 19.50
N GLU A 241 1.25 -21.60 19.58
CA GLU A 241 1.15 -22.47 18.39
C GLU A 241 -0.18 -22.22 17.65
N VAL A 242 -1.21 -21.75 18.38
CA VAL A 242 -2.52 -21.36 17.84
C VAL A 242 -2.88 -19.96 18.32
N LEU A 243 -3.10 -19.04 17.40
CA LEU A 243 -3.43 -17.65 17.73
C LEU A 243 -4.77 -17.52 18.47
N PRO A 244 -4.93 -16.59 19.42
CA PRO A 244 -6.19 -16.40 20.16
C PRO A 244 -7.40 -16.11 19.25
N ASN A 245 -7.19 -15.44 18.12
CA ASN A 245 -8.25 -15.21 17.13
C ASN A 245 -8.63 -16.50 16.37
N ILE A 246 -7.69 -17.43 16.19
CA ILE A 246 -8.01 -18.76 15.65
C ILE A 246 -8.87 -19.55 16.65
N GLU A 247 -8.50 -19.54 17.94
CA GLU A 247 -9.29 -20.21 18.98
C GLU A 247 -10.70 -19.63 19.09
N ARG A 248 -10.82 -18.29 19.07
CA ARG A 248 -12.10 -17.59 19.06
C ARG A 248 -12.93 -17.95 17.83
N GLY A 249 -12.29 -17.98 16.66
CA GLY A 249 -12.96 -18.35 15.40
C GLY A 249 -13.52 -19.78 15.43
N ALA A 250 -12.80 -20.73 16.02
CA ALA A 250 -13.31 -22.09 16.23
C ALA A 250 -14.55 -22.12 17.13
N ALA A 251 -14.57 -21.31 18.20
CA ALA A 251 -15.71 -21.19 19.10
C ALA A 251 -16.93 -20.56 18.39
N ASP A 252 -16.72 -19.48 17.65
CA ASP A 252 -17.78 -18.78 16.90
C ASP A 252 -18.36 -19.69 15.79
N LEU A 253 -17.51 -20.42 15.08
CA LEU A 253 -17.95 -21.42 14.09
C LEU A 253 -18.74 -22.55 14.74
N GLN A 254 -18.34 -23.01 15.94
CA GLN A 254 -19.09 -24.02 16.66
C GLN A 254 -20.48 -23.50 17.06
N MET A 255 -20.59 -22.24 17.48
CA MET A 255 -21.89 -21.61 17.75
C MET A 255 -22.79 -21.61 16.51
N MET A 256 -22.25 -21.29 15.33
CA MET A 256 -23.01 -21.36 14.08
C MET A 256 -23.46 -22.80 13.74
N VAL A 257 -22.57 -23.78 13.91
CA VAL A 257 -22.88 -25.20 13.70
C VAL A 257 -23.96 -25.69 14.66
N ASP A 258 -23.88 -25.32 15.93
CA ASP A 258 -24.85 -25.70 16.96
C ASP A 258 -26.21 -25.03 16.70
N ALA A 259 -26.20 -23.74 16.34
CA ALA A 259 -27.39 -23.00 15.93
C ALA A 259 -28.07 -23.66 14.72
N PHE A 260 -27.30 -24.05 13.70
CA PHE A 260 -27.85 -24.70 12.50
C PHE A 260 -28.42 -26.10 12.83
N ASN A 261 -27.69 -26.89 13.61
CA ASN A 261 -28.15 -28.21 14.03
C ASN A 261 -29.41 -28.14 14.92
N SER A 262 -29.65 -27.00 15.61
CA SER A 262 -30.85 -26.79 16.42
C SER A 262 -32.15 -26.78 15.61
N PHE A 263 -32.08 -26.61 14.28
CA PHE A 263 -33.23 -26.71 13.38
C PHE A 263 -33.84 -28.12 13.32
N GLY A 264 -33.19 -29.14 13.90
CA GLY A 264 -33.71 -30.50 13.96
C GLY A 264 -33.68 -31.25 12.62
N LEU A 265 -32.86 -30.76 11.68
CA LEU A 265 -32.57 -31.41 10.41
C LEU A 265 -31.45 -32.46 10.57
N THR A 266 -31.10 -33.17 9.50
CA THR A 266 -29.93 -34.06 9.51
C THR A 266 -28.68 -33.25 9.86
N PRO A 267 -27.82 -33.71 10.79
CA PRO A 267 -26.62 -32.98 11.18
C PRO A 267 -25.73 -32.60 10.00
N LEU A 268 -24.98 -31.51 10.17
CA LEU A 268 -23.96 -31.08 9.21
C LEU A 268 -22.88 -32.15 9.05
N ARG A 269 -22.50 -32.38 7.79
CA ARG A 269 -21.43 -33.30 7.37
C ARG A 269 -20.12 -32.52 7.28
N SER A 270 -18.98 -33.22 7.36
CA SER A 270 -17.64 -32.60 7.36
C SER A 270 -17.38 -31.62 6.21
N GLY A 271 -17.93 -31.88 5.01
CA GLY A 271 -17.78 -31.00 3.85
C GLY A 271 -18.76 -29.83 3.77
N GLU A 272 -19.62 -29.63 4.77
CA GLU A 272 -20.69 -28.63 4.76
C GLU A 272 -20.40 -27.42 5.65
N LEU A 273 -19.23 -27.36 6.30
CA LEU A 273 -18.83 -26.20 7.12
C LEU A 273 -18.68 -24.93 6.29
N LEU A 274 -17.93 -24.97 5.19
CA LEU A 274 -17.73 -23.78 4.35
C LEU A 274 -19.03 -23.32 3.69
N PRO A 275 -19.84 -24.20 3.07
CA PRO A 275 -21.15 -23.82 2.56
C PRO A 275 -22.10 -23.24 3.61
N LEU A 276 -22.04 -23.72 4.86
CA LEU A 276 -22.82 -23.17 5.97
C LEU A 276 -22.43 -21.71 6.21
N VAL A 277 -21.12 -21.45 6.34
CA VAL A 277 -20.58 -20.13 6.63
C VAL A 277 -20.99 -19.13 5.56
N SER A 278 -20.89 -19.52 4.29
CA SER A 278 -21.10 -18.63 3.14
C SER A 278 -22.55 -18.46 2.66
N GLU A 279 -23.36 -19.51 2.77
CA GLU A 279 -24.72 -19.59 2.19
C GLU A 279 -25.62 -20.47 3.09
N PRO A 280 -25.85 -20.10 4.37
CA PRO A 280 -26.55 -21.00 5.31
C PRO A 280 -27.99 -21.31 4.87
N GLY A 281 -28.67 -20.37 4.21
CA GLY A 281 -29.99 -20.58 3.61
C GLY A 281 -30.00 -21.66 2.53
N ARG A 282 -28.94 -21.77 1.73
CA ARG A 282 -28.80 -22.81 0.70
C ARG A 282 -28.66 -24.19 1.33
N ILE A 283 -27.81 -24.32 2.35
CA ILE A 283 -27.63 -25.57 3.07
C ILE A 283 -28.89 -25.96 3.83
N PHE A 284 -29.59 -25.01 4.44
CA PHE A 284 -30.90 -25.24 5.05
C PHE A 284 -31.88 -25.86 4.04
N ASN A 285 -32.06 -25.24 2.88
CA ASN A 285 -32.99 -25.74 1.86
C ASN A 285 -32.62 -27.16 1.39
N GLN A 286 -31.33 -27.43 1.18
CA GLN A 286 -30.86 -28.77 0.83
C GLN A 286 -31.19 -29.80 1.92
N LYS A 287 -30.95 -29.44 3.19
CA LYS A 287 -31.20 -30.32 4.35
C LYS A 287 -32.69 -30.58 4.56
N VAL A 288 -33.54 -29.57 4.33
CA VAL A 288 -35.00 -29.72 4.36
C VAL A 288 -35.46 -30.72 3.29
N ASP A 289 -34.94 -30.62 2.07
CA ASP A 289 -35.29 -31.53 0.97
C ASP A 289 -34.84 -32.97 1.25
N GLU A 290 -33.61 -33.16 1.75
CA GLU A 290 -33.10 -34.47 2.18
C GLU A 290 -33.99 -35.08 3.28
N ALA A 291 -34.39 -34.25 4.25
CA ALA A 291 -35.17 -34.69 5.40
C ALA A 291 -36.65 -34.96 5.02
N ALA A 292 -37.19 -34.28 4.00
CA ALA A 292 -38.49 -34.62 3.40
C ALA A 292 -38.44 -35.97 2.66
N ALA A 293 -37.39 -36.18 1.86
CA ALA A 293 -37.19 -37.42 1.11
C ALA A 293 -37.06 -38.64 2.05
N LEU A 294 -36.32 -38.51 3.15
CA LEU A 294 -36.18 -39.57 4.16
C LEU A 294 -37.51 -39.91 4.86
N ARG A 295 -38.43 -38.95 4.97
CA ARG A 295 -39.74 -39.12 5.61
C ARG A 295 -40.84 -39.52 4.62
N GLY A 296 -40.55 -39.57 3.32
CA GLY A 296 -41.55 -39.76 2.27
C GLY A 296 -42.60 -38.63 2.23
N ALA A 297 -42.23 -37.44 2.69
CA ALA A 297 -43.08 -36.26 2.72
C ALA A 297 -42.93 -35.44 1.42
N ASP A 298 -43.98 -34.68 1.07
CA ASP A 298 -43.91 -33.70 0.00
C ASP A 298 -42.97 -32.54 0.38
N SER A 299 -42.00 -32.24 -0.47
CA SER A 299 -40.94 -31.26 -0.17
C SER A 299 -41.48 -29.83 0.02
N LEU A 300 -42.54 -29.43 -0.70
CA LEU A 300 -43.14 -28.09 -0.54
C LEU A 300 -43.84 -27.98 0.81
N THR A 301 -44.64 -28.99 1.17
CA THR A 301 -45.36 -29.02 2.45
C THR A 301 -44.39 -29.08 3.65
N TYR A 302 -43.29 -29.81 3.51
CA TYR A 302 -42.27 -29.87 4.57
C TYR A 302 -41.51 -28.55 4.71
N ARG A 303 -41.21 -27.86 3.60
CA ARG A 303 -40.62 -26.50 3.64
C ARG A 303 -41.52 -25.50 4.33
N GLU A 304 -42.83 -25.48 4.03
CA GLU A 304 -43.80 -24.60 4.71
C GLU A 304 -43.78 -24.81 6.23
N SER A 305 -43.60 -26.05 6.70
CA SER A 305 -43.49 -26.35 8.14
C SER A 305 -42.22 -25.79 8.80
N MET A 306 -41.20 -25.49 7.98
CA MET A 306 -39.88 -25.01 8.42
C MET A 306 -39.72 -23.48 8.24
N GLU A 307 -40.69 -22.77 7.67
CA GLU A 307 -40.66 -21.30 7.53
C GLU A 307 -40.69 -20.56 8.88
N SER A 308 -41.14 -21.22 9.94
CA SER A 308 -41.23 -20.66 11.30
C SER A 308 -39.97 -20.85 12.15
N VAL A 309 -38.92 -21.44 11.57
CA VAL A 309 -37.64 -21.66 12.26
C VAL A 309 -36.97 -20.33 12.58
N ASP A 310 -36.39 -20.25 13.78
CA ASP A 310 -35.71 -19.05 14.26
C ASP A 310 -34.30 -18.94 13.67
N TRP A 311 -34.06 -17.90 12.87
CA TRP A 311 -32.77 -17.63 12.24
C TRP A 311 -31.89 -16.66 13.02
N GLU A 312 -32.40 -16.04 14.09
CA GLU A 312 -31.66 -15.04 14.88
C GLU A 312 -30.29 -15.58 15.36
N PRO A 313 -30.18 -16.83 15.89
CA PRO A 313 -28.87 -17.35 16.32
C PRO A 313 -27.85 -17.53 15.19
N ILE A 314 -28.30 -17.79 13.95
CA ILE A 314 -27.40 -17.86 12.79
C ILE A 314 -26.92 -16.46 12.42
N GLN A 315 -27.81 -15.47 12.41
CA GLN A 315 -27.47 -14.09 12.07
C GLN A 315 -26.49 -13.47 13.08
N GLU A 316 -26.68 -13.73 14.37
CA GLU A 316 -25.75 -13.31 15.43
C GLU A 316 -24.36 -13.96 15.27
N ALA A 317 -24.33 -15.26 14.97
CA ALA A 317 -23.08 -15.98 14.71
C ALA A 317 -22.36 -15.43 13.46
N GLU A 318 -23.08 -15.20 12.35
CA GLU A 318 -22.53 -14.59 11.13
C GLU A 318 -21.88 -13.24 11.42
N SER A 319 -22.58 -12.36 12.16
CA SER A 319 -22.04 -11.04 12.52
C SER A 319 -20.72 -11.13 13.29
N THR A 320 -20.60 -12.12 14.18
CA THR A 320 -19.38 -12.34 14.97
C THR A 320 -18.24 -12.86 14.09
N LEU A 321 -18.52 -13.82 13.20
CA LEU A 321 -17.54 -14.40 12.28
C LEU A 321 -16.92 -13.35 11.35
N MET A 322 -17.68 -12.34 10.95
CA MET A 322 -17.22 -11.26 10.06
C MET A 322 -16.22 -10.30 10.72
N SER A 323 -16.14 -10.29 12.05
CA SER A 323 -15.19 -9.46 12.79
C SER A 323 -13.81 -10.11 12.96
N ASN A 324 -13.72 -11.42 12.79
CA ASN A 324 -12.52 -12.19 13.05
C ASN A 324 -11.77 -12.52 11.74
N PRO A 325 -10.47 -12.17 11.64
CA PRO A 325 -9.72 -12.30 10.38
C PRO A 325 -9.52 -13.74 9.90
N TYR A 326 -9.71 -14.74 10.77
CA TYR A 326 -9.59 -16.15 10.40
C TYR A 326 -10.91 -16.78 9.97
N THR A 327 -12.04 -16.09 10.19
CA THR A 327 -13.39 -16.58 9.84
C THR A 327 -14.14 -15.64 8.89
N VAL A 328 -13.60 -14.45 8.64
CA VAL A 328 -14.17 -13.48 7.71
C VAL A 328 -14.28 -14.09 6.31
N HIS A 329 -15.45 -13.93 5.71
CA HIS A 329 -15.78 -14.51 4.42
C HIS A 329 -16.73 -13.58 3.67
N GLN A 330 -16.62 -13.56 2.36
CA GLN A 330 -17.63 -13.08 1.42
C GLN A 330 -18.20 -14.31 0.68
N ASN A 331 -19.41 -14.21 0.11
CA ASN A 331 -20.13 -15.26 -0.63
C ASN A 331 -19.19 -16.29 -1.32
N MET A 332 -19.51 -17.60 -1.36
CA MET A 332 -18.59 -18.66 -1.86
C MET A 332 -17.97 -18.41 -3.24
N ASN A 333 -18.64 -17.60 -4.08
CA ASN A 333 -18.11 -17.22 -5.40
C ASN A 333 -17.06 -16.09 -5.35
N PHE A 334 -16.84 -15.48 -4.18
CA PHE A 334 -16.08 -14.25 -3.92
C PHE A 334 -15.03 -14.41 -2.81
N THR A 335 -14.78 -15.62 -2.33
CA THR A 335 -13.80 -15.86 -1.28
C THR A 335 -12.68 -16.77 -1.73
N GLY A 336 -11.47 -16.24 -1.68
CA GLY A 336 -10.44 -16.95 -0.94
C GLY A 336 -10.98 -17.17 0.47
N ILE A 337 -11.53 -18.35 0.71
CA ILE A 337 -11.87 -18.94 2.00
C ILE A 337 -10.54 -19.25 2.75
N ALA A 338 -9.52 -18.40 2.56
CA ALA A 338 -8.13 -18.80 2.62
C ALA A 338 -7.67 -19.14 4.03
N PRO A 339 -8.08 -18.40 5.09
CA PRO A 339 -7.83 -18.86 6.46
C PRO A 339 -8.86 -19.90 6.89
N VAL A 340 -10.17 -19.63 6.74
CA VAL A 340 -11.20 -20.47 7.35
C VAL A 340 -11.23 -21.91 6.79
N ALA A 341 -10.95 -22.11 5.49
CA ALA A 341 -10.83 -23.44 4.87
C ALA A 341 -9.53 -24.16 5.22
N LYS A 342 -8.44 -23.42 5.50
CA LYS A 342 -7.14 -24.01 5.85
C LYS A 342 -7.06 -24.35 7.34
N VAL A 343 -7.65 -23.51 8.19
CA VAL A 343 -7.51 -23.55 9.65
C VAL A 343 -8.61 -24.39 10.31
N TYR A 344 -9.81 -24.48 9.75
CA TYR A 344 -10.92 -25.18 10.42
C TYR A 344 -11.49 -26.32 9.57
N SER A 345 -11.93 -27.37 10.26
CA SER A 345 -12.71 -28.45 9.68
C SER A 345 -13.82 -28.88 10.63
N LEU A 346 -14.83 -29.57 10.09
CA LEU A 346 -15.90 -30.16 10.90
C LEU A 346 -15.70 -31.68 10.99
N VAL A 347 -15.51 -32.20 12.20
CA VAL A 347 -15.35 -33.63 12.48
C VAL A 347 -16.39 -34.03 13.52
N ASP A 348 -17.30 -34.94 13.15
CA ASP A 348 -18.35 -35.45 14.03
C ASP A 348 -19.17 -34.35 14.75
N GLY A 349 -19.51 -33.28 14.02
CA GLY A 349 -20.27 -32.14 14.56
C GLY A 349 -19.46 -31.16 15.41
N ARG A 350 -18.14 -31.35 15.51
CA ARG A 350 -17.22 -30.46 16.22
C ARG A 350 -16.31 -29.72 15.24
N VAL A 351 -16.19 -28.41 15.43
CA VAL A 351 -15.18 -27.62 14.75
C VAL A 351 -13.80 -27.96 15.33
N VAL A 352 -12.86 -28.32 14.47
CA VAL A 352 -11.49 -28.71 14.81
C VAL A 352 -10.53 -27.77 14.12
N ILE A 353 -9.53 -27.30 14.86
CA ILE A 353 -8.41 -26.49 14.34
C ILE A 353 -7.38 -27.42 13.69
N GLN A 354 -7.00 -27.12 12.46
CA GLN A 354 -5.90 -27.76 11.76
C GLN A 354 -4.58 -27.19 12.29
N GLN A 355 -3.90 -27.98 13.12
CA GLN A 355 -2.72 -27.52 13.87
C GLN A 355 -1.61 -26.98 12.95
N ASP A 356 -1.19 -27.75 11.94
CA ASP A 356 -0.13 -27.35 11.01
C ASP A 356 -0.44 -25.99 10.34
N ALA A 357 -1.70 -25.79 9.91
CA ALA A 357 -2.11 -24.54 9.31
C ALA A 357 -2.16 -23.38 10.31
N ALA A 358 -2.60 -23.63 11.55
CA ALA A 358 -2.62 -22.62 12.61
C ALA A 358 -1.20 -22.18 13.00
N GLU A 359 -0.25 -23.11 13.06
CA GLU A 359 1.17 -22.83 13.31
C GLU A 359 1.78 -21.98 12.19
N ASP A 360 1.47 -22.29 10.92
CA ASP A 360 1.91 -21.49 9.76
C ASP A 360 1.41 -20.04 9.84
N PHE A 361 0.16 -19.82 10.27
CA PHE A 361 -0.36 -18.46 10.47
C PHE A 361 0.28 -17.76 11.67
N ALA A 362 0.52 -18.49 12.77
CA ALA A 362 1.18 -17.93 13.95
C ALA A 362 2.62 -17.48 13.66
N GLU A 363 3.38 -18.24 12.87
CA GLU A 363 4.74 -17.85 12.51
C GLU A 363 4.78 -16.64 11.56
N ARG A 364 3.78 -16.45 10.69
CA ARG A 364 3.70 -15.25 9.80
C ARG A 364 3.48 -13.94 10.58
N GLU A 365 2.72 -13.98 11.65
CA GLU A 365 2.51 -12.79 12.49
C GLU A 365 3.73 -12.48 13.37
N ARG A 366 4.74 -13.35 13.41
CA ARG A 366 5.82 -13.22 14.37
C ARG A 366 6.84 -12.15 13.97
N LEU A 367 7.41 -11.50 14.99
CA LEU A 367 8.61 -10.69 14.86
C LEU A 367 9.83 -11.47 15.35
N ASP A 368 10.90 -11.39 14.57
CA ASP A 368 12.22 -11.87 14.89
C ASP A 368 13.01 -10.84 15.70
N VAL A 369 14.15 -11.31 16.22
CA VAL A 369 15.11 -10.40 16.85
C VAL A 369 15.64 -9.46 15.76
N PRO A 370 15.57 -8.13 15.96
CA PRO A 370 16.04 -7.20 14.94
C PRO A 370 17.52 -7.40 14.64
N GLU A 371 17.89 -7.28 13.37
CA GLU A 371 19.26 -7.36 12.87
C GLU A 371 19.51 -6.21 11.89
N PHE A 372 19.92 -5.06 12.39
CA PHE A 372 20.21 -3.88 11.58
C PHE A 372 21.10 -2.88 12.33
N ASP A 373 21.75 -2.02 11.57
CA ASP A 373 22.43 -0.84 12.08
C ASP A 373 21.58 0.40 11.78
N MET A 374 21.53 1.36 12.72
CA MET A 374 20.83 2.63 12.56
C MET A 374 21.76 3.80 12.78
N ASP A 375 21.63 4.80 11.93
CA ASP A 375 22.43 6.01 12.01
C ASP A 375 21.57 7.27 11.79
N HIS A 376 22.02 8.40 12.33
CA HIS A 376 21.44 9.73 12.14
C HIS A 376 19.89 9.80 12.22
N LEU A 377 19.31 9.34 13.34
CA LEU A 377 17.88 9.53 13.59
C LEU A 377 17.59 11.00 13.91
N ALA A 378 16.78 11.66 13.09
CA ALA A 378 16.43 13.06 13.23
C ALA A 378 14.91 13.30 13.16
N ILE A 379 14.43 14.27 13.94
CA ILE A 379 13.01 14.61 14.07
C ILE A 379 12.83 16.12 13.90
N TRP A 380 11.80 16.52 13.16
CA TRP A 380 11.38 17.91 12.95
C TRP A 380 9.93 18.09 13.39
N ASP A 381 9.60 19.29 13.88
CA ASP A 381 8.24 19.77 14.20
C ASP A 381 7.55 20.42 12.98
N ARG A 382 7.97 20.02 11.79
CA ARG A 382 7.46 20.50 10.49
C ARG A 382 7.57 19.42 9.43
N VAL A 383 6.88 19.63 8.32
CA VAL A 383 7.02 18.84 7.10
C VAL A 383 8.32 19.20 6.37
N LEU A 384 9.16 18.21 6.09
CA LEU A 384 10.27 18.33 5.16
C LEU A 384 9.74 18.31 3.72
N THR A 385 10.24 19.21 2.88
CA THR A 385 9.91 19.20 1.46
C THR A 385 10.65 18.06 0.74
N PRO A 386 10.13 17.55 -0.40
CA PRO A 386 10.85 16.54 -1.16
C PRO A 386 12.28 16.94 -1.53
N ALA A 387 12.50 18.22 -1.89
CA ALA A 387 13.83 18.73 -2.22
C ALA A 387 14.80 18.69 -1.02
N GLU A 388 14.32 18.93 0.21
CA GLU A 388 15.15 18.80 1.41
C GLU A 388 15.54 17.35 1.70
N VAL A 389 14.61 16.41 1.50
CA VAL A 389 14.87 14.97 1.68
C VAL A 389 15.87 14.48 0.64
N THR A 390 15.65 14.81 -0.65
CA THR A 390 16.59 14.48 -1.73
C THR A 390 17.98 15.09 -1.48
N ALA A 391 18.05 16.34 -1.01
CA ALA A 391 19.32 16.99 -0.70
C ALA A 391 20.05 16.33 0.47
N SER A 392 19.31 15.84 1.49
CA SER A 392 19.86 15.09 2.63
C SER A 392 20.49 13.78 2.17
N TYR A 393 19.79 12.99 1.34
CA TYR A 393 20.35 11.78 0.73
C TYR A 393 21.57 12.09 -0.15
N SER A 394 21.46 13.13 -1.00
CA SER A 394 22.49 13.54 -1.95
C SER A 394 23.79 14.03 -1.30
N ALA A 395 23.78 14.29 0.01
CA ALA A 395 24.98 14.61 0.76
C ALA A 395 25.90 13.40 0.97
N SER A 396 25.34 12.18 0.98
CA SER A 396 26.07 10.93 1.22
C SER A 396 26.19 10.06 -0.04
N PHE A 397 25.16 10.04 -0.88
CA PHE A 397 25.08 9.20 -2.08
C PHE A 397 24.68 10.01 -3.31
N GLU A 398 24.93 9.48 -4.51
CA GLU A 398 24.36 10.06 -5.72
C GLU A 398 22.87 9.69 -5.79
N SER A 399 22.00 10.70 -5.88
CA SER A 399 20.57 10.47 -6.05
C SER A 399 20.27 9.91 -7.43
N GLU A 400 19.62 8.75 -7.50
CA GLU A 400 18.94 8.26 -8.70
C GLU A 400 17.64 9.05 -8.93
N GLU A 401 17.70 10.38 -8.95
CA GLU A 401 16.53 11.17 -9.32
C GLU A 401 16.12 10.70 -10.72
N THR A 402 14.92 10.12 -10.86
CA THR A 402 14.35 9.78 -12.17
C THR A 402 14.21 11.09 -12.94
N ALA A 403 15.25 11.44 -13.70
CA ALA A 403 15.34 12.73 -14.34
C ALA A 403 14.15 12.88 -15.29
N LEU A 404 13.17 13.69 -14.86
CA LEU A 404 12.00 13.95 -15.69
C LEU A 404 12.47 14.57 -17.00
N ALA A 405 11.94 14.04 -18.10
CA ALA A 405 12.11 14.68 -19.40
C ALA A 405 11.61 16.13 -19.34
N GLU A 406 12.14 16.99 -20.21
CA GLU A 406 11.68 18.39 -20.28
C GLU A 406 10.18 18.44 -20.62
N SER A 407 9.75 17.61 -21.57
CA SER A 407 8.37 17.38 -21.93
C SER A 407 8.19 15.97 -22.51
N LEU A 408 6.94 15.50 -22.50
CA LEU A 408 6.48 14.29 -23.15
C LEU A 408 5.54 14.65 -24.31
N SER A 409 5.62 13.88 -25.39
CA SER A 409 4.71 13.99 -26.54
C SER A 409 3.53 13.02 -26.47
N SER A 410 3.60 12.01 -25.61
CA SER A 410 2.53 11.02 -25.44
C SER A 410 2.54 10.45 -24.02
N LEU A 411 1.38 9.95 -23.60
CA LEU A 411 1.15 9.28 -22.32
C LEU A 411 0.16 8.13 -22.52
N THR A 412 0.43 6.98 -21.91
CA THR A 412 -0.52 5.88 -21.81
C THR A 412 -1.12 5.82 -20.40
N ALA A 413 -2.44 5.89 -20.30
CA ALA A 413 -3.16 5.79 -19.03
C ALA A 413 -4.08 4.57 -19.02
N ALA A 414 -4.28 3.97 -17.85
CA ALA A 414 -5.22 2.88 -17.68
C ALA A 414 -6.17 3.05 -16.49
N ALA A 415 -7.34 2.43 -16.58
CA ALA A 415 -8.27 2.26 -15.47
C ALA A 415 -8.59 0.78 -15.30
N TRP A 416 -8.52 0.28 -14.07
CA TRP A 416 -8.75 -1.13 -13.81
C TRP A 416 -9.23 -1.42 -12.38
N ASN A 417 -10.44 -1.95 -12.26
CA ASN A 417 -10.89 -2.67 -11.08
C ASN A 417 -10.22 -4.05 -11.07
N ILE A 418 -9.43 -4.36 -10.03
CA ILE A 418 -8.65 -5.60 -9.96
C ILE A 418 -9.29 -6.69 -9.11
N TRP A 419 -10.57 -6.54 -8.75
CA TRP A 419 -11.39 -7.55 -8.13
C TRP A 419 -10.82 -8.12 -6.82
N HIS A 420 -11.11 -7.43 -5.73
CA HIS A 420 -10.64 -7.80 -4.38
C HIS A 420 -9.13 -8.06 -4.26
N GLY A 421 -8.29 -7.20 -4.83
CA GLY A 421 -6.83 -7.33 -4.81
C GLY A 421 -6.29 -8.44 -5.72
N GLY A 422 -7.08 -8.90 -6.69
CA GLY A 422 -6.75 -10.01 -7.57
C GLY A 422 -6.86 -11.39 -6.89
N LYS A 423 -7.55 -11.50 -5.75
CA LYS A 423 -7.52 -12.66 -4.83
C LYS A 423 -7.90 -14.02 -5.42
N HIS A 424 -8.42 -14.08 -6.63
CA HIS A 424 -8.97 -15.31 -7.22
C HIS A 424 -7.96 -16.22 -7.91
N PHE A 425 -6.67 -15.87 -7.91
CA PHE A 425 -5.65 -16.73 -8.50
C PHE A 425 -4.38 -16.77 -7.66
N THR A 426 -4.09 -17.95 -7.13
CA THR A 426 -2.87 -18.23 -6.33
C THR A 426 -1.93 -19.16 -7.07
N VAL A 427 -0.64 -19.14 -6.70
CA VAL A 427 0.34 -20.06 -7.31
C VAL A 427 -0.03 -21.51 -7.03
N GLU A 428 -0.57 -21.82 -5.85
CA GLU A 428 -0.95 -23.19 -5.50
C GLU A 428 -2.20 -23.69 -6.26
N GLU A 429 -3.20 -22.84 -6.48
CA GLU A 429 -4.48 -23.23 -7.08
C GLU A 429 -4.51 -23.04 -8.60
N ASP A 430 -3.91 -21.95 -9.10
CA ASP A 430 -4.07 -21.47 -10.48
C ASP A 430 -2.74 -21.37 -11.24
N GLY A 431 -1.62 -21.55 -10.54
CA GLY A 431 -0.28 -21.53 -11.11
C GLY A 431 0.32 -20.14 -11.31
N PHE A 432 -0.31 -19.07 -10.79
CA PHE A 432 0.23 -17.71 -10.80
C PHE A 432 -0.25 -16.87 -9.61
N ASP A 433 0.53 -15.86 -9.21
CA ASP A 433 0.12 -14.80 -8.29
C ASP A 433 -0.55 -13.68 -9.09
N SER A 434 -1.82 -13.39 -8.81
CA SER A 434 -2.55 -12.32 -9.51
C SER A 434 -1.89 -10.95 -9.40
N ARG A 435 -1.29 -10.60 -8.26
CA ARG A 435 -0.67 -9.28 -8.06
C ARG A 435 0.49 -9.10 -9.04
N VAL A 436 1.29 -10.15 -9.21
CA VAL A 436 2.38 -10.21 -10.19
C VAL A 436 1.83 -10.17 -11.62
N ALA A 437 0.79 -10.97 -11.92
CA ALA A 437 0.18 -10.98 -13.25
C ALA A 437 -0.43 -9.61 -13.65
N ILE A 438 -0.99 -8.88 -12.69
CA ILE A 438 -1.50 -7.52 -12.87
C ILE A 438 -0.34 -6.57 -13.20
N ALA A 439 0.75 -6.63 -12.44
CA ALA A 439 1.94 -5.82 -12.70
C ALA A 439 2.52 -6.10 -14.10
N GLU A 440 2.68 -7.37 -14.48
CA GLU A 440 3.13 -7.78 -15.82
C GLU A 440 2.23 -7.20 -16.92
N MET A 441 0.91 -7.27 -16.77
CA MET A 441 -0.02 -6.71 -17.75
C MET A 441 0.10 -5.19 -17.88
N ILE A 442 0.27 -4.47 -16.78
CA ILE A 442 0.48 -3.01 -16.77
C ILE A 442 1.78 -2.67 -17.51
N GLU A 443 2.85 -3.43 -17.25
CA GLU A 443 4.14 -3.27 -17.92
C GLU A 443 4.07 -3.58 -19.42
N GLU A 444 3.44 -4.70 -19.81
CA GLU A 444 3.23 -5.12 -21.19
C GLU A 444 2.44 -4.09 -22.02
N GLN A 445 1.47 -3.43 -21.39
CA GLN A 445 0.70 -2.36 -22.02
C GLN A 445 1.41 -0.99 -21.98
N ALA A 446 2.62 -0.93 -21.42
CA ALA A 446 3.44 0.27 -21.27
C ALA A 446 2.70 1.43 -20.59
N VAL A 447 1.84 1.11 -19.62
CA VAL A 447 1.00 2.11 -18.93
C VAL A 447 1.87 3.00 -18.05
N ASP A 448 1.74 4.32 -18.22
CA ASP A 448 2.50 5.31 -17.46
C ASP A 448 1.80 5.70 -16.17
N VAL A 449 0.47 5.79 -16.17
CA VAL A 449 -0.37 6.06 -14.99
C VAL A 449 -1.57 5.14 -14.98
N VAL A 450 -1.94 4.59 -13.83
CA VAL A 450 -3.10 3.71 -13.68
C VAL A 450 -3.96 4.09 -12.49
N MET A 451 -5.26 4.14 -12.72
CA MET A 451 -6.32 4.37 -11.75
C MET A 451 -6.92 3.02 -11.36
N MET A 452 -6.65 2.55 -10.14
CA MET A 452 -7.02 1.21 -9.70
C MET A 452 -8.11 1.23 -8.63
N GLN A 453 -9.02 0.27 -8.72
CA GLN A 453 -10.13 0.05 -7.79
C GLN A 453 -10.07 -1.37 -7.24
N GLU A 454 -10.70 -1.60 -6.08
CA GLU A 454 -10.67 -2.89 -5.40
C GLU A 454 -9.27 -3.40 -5.15
N THR A 455 -8.36 -2.50 -4.77
CA THR A 455 -6.97 -2.89 -4.53
C THR A 455 -6.76 -3.57 -3.20
N TYR A 456 -7.49 -3.16 -2.16
CA TYR A 456 -7.46 -3.76 -0.82
C TYR A 456 -6.02 -4.11 -0.36
N SER A 457 -5.17 -3.09 -0.29
CA SER A 457 -3.74 -3.23 0.06
C SER A 457 -2.94 -4.22 -0.80
N SER A 458 -3.34 -4.42 -2.06
CA SER A 458 -2.50 -5.03 -3.11
C SER A 458 -1.89 -3.99 -4.05
N GLY A 459 -2.41 -2.75 -4.03
CA GLY A 459 -1.95 -1.67 -4.92
C GLY A 459 -0.51 -1.23 -4.63
N ASP A 460 -0.09 -1.27 -3.37
CA ASP A 460 1.28 -1.03 -2.89
C ASP A 460 2.26 -2.11 -3.35
N PHE A 461 1.88 -3.38 -3.26
CA PHE A 461 2.66 -4.49 -3.83
C PHE A 461 2.86 -4.30 -5.34
N ILE A 462 1.77 -4.04 -6.07
CA ILE A 462 1.79 -3.86 -7.53
C ILE A 462 2.64 -2.64 -7.91
N ALA A 463 2.50 -1.53 -7.18
CA ALA A 463 3.32 -0.34 -7.39
C ALA A 463 4.81 -0.65 -7.22
N ALA A 464 5.16 -1.39 -6.18
CA ALA A 464 6.53 -1.81 -5.96
C ALA A 464 7.04 -2.79 -7.03
N GLU A 465 6.21 -3.71 -7.51
CA GLU A 465 6.61 -4.66 -8.56
C GLU A 465 6.94 -3.92 -9.86
N LEU A 466 6.20 -2.84 -10.13
CA LEU A 466 6.40 -1.95 -11.27
C LEU A 466 7.51 -0.90 -11.07
N GLY A 467 7.87 -0.60 -9.82
CA GLY A 467 8.71 0.55 -9.45
C GLY A 467 8.00 1.89 -9.69
N TYR A 468 6.71 1.95 -9.40
CA TYR A 468 5.85 3.13 -9.57
C TYR A 468 5.66 3.86 -8.24
N TYR A 469 5.42 5.16 -8.34
CA TYR A 469 4.87 5.97 -7.26
C TYR A 469 3.46 5.51 -6.93
N PHE A 470 3.12 5.48 -5.65
CA PHE A 470 1.86 4.97 -5.12
C PHE A 470 1.13 6.04 -4.32
N ALA A 471 -0.15 6.23 -4.60
CA ALA A 471 -1.03 7.06 -3.79
C ALA A 471 -2.36 6.37 -3.50
N THR A 472 -2.81 6.48 -2.26
CA THR A 472 -4.10 5.96 -1.79
C THR A 472 -4.55 6.76 -0.56
N THR A 473 -5.60 6.30 0.11
CA THR A 473 -6.22 6.97 1.24
C THR A 473 -6.66 5.96 2.29
N VAL A 474 -6.97 6.48 3.47
CA VAL A 474 -7.59 5.73 4.57
C VAL A 474 -8.87 5.04 4.09
N ASP A 475 -9.13 3.87 4.64
CA ASP A 475 -10.28 3.04 4.33
C ASP A 475 -10.93 2.62 5.66
N TRP A 476 -12.18 2.17 5.62
CA TRP A 476 -12.94 1.57 6.71
C TRP A 476 -12.29 0.27 7.24
N ASP A 477 -11.16 -0.14 6.64
CA ASP A 477 -10.53 -1.45 6.81
C ASP A 477 -11.59 -2.54 6.64
N TYR A 478 -12.38 -2.41 5.57
CA TYR A 478 -13.55 -3.24 5.32
C TYR A 478 -13.14 -4.70 5.30
N LEU A 479 -13.66 -5.48 6.27
CA LEU A 479 -13.32 -6.89 6.48
C LEU A 479 -11.82 -7.15 6.65
N ASN A 480 -11.09 -6.20 7.22
CA ASN A 480 -9.64 -6.23 7.43
C ASN A 480 -8.81 -6.26 6.14
N GLN A 481 -9.34 -5.74 5.04
CA GLN A 481 -8.72 -5.81 3.71
C GLN A 481 -7.85 -4.59 3.35
N GLY A 482 -7.80 -3.54 4.16
CA GLY A 482 -7.04 -2.34 3.83
C GLY A 482 -7.62 -1.52 2.67
N ALA A 483 -6.80 -0.68 2.04
CA ALA A 483 -7.27 0.41 1.17
C ALA A 483 -7.72 -0.01 -0.24
N ASN A 484 -8.95 0.39 -0.60
CA ASN A 484 -9.63 0.03 -1.85
C ASN A 484 -9.19 0.79 -3.11
N ILE A 485 -8.92 2.10 -3.01
CA ILE A 485 -8.75 2.98 -4.18
C ILE A 485 -7.31 3.49 -4.29
N SER A 486 -6.70 3.43 -5.47
CA SER A 486 -5.33 3.91 -5.64
C SER A 486 -5.03 4.49 -7.02
N VAL A 487 -3.96 5.31 -7.07
CA VAL A 487 -3.30 5.75 -8.30
C VAL A 487 -1.85 5.32 -8.25
N LEU A 488 -1.40 4.66 -9.31
CA LEU A 488 0.00 4.31 -9.51
C LEU A 488 0.55 5.08 -10.70
N SER A 489 1.80 5.50 -10.64
CA SER A 489 2.41 6.37 -11.66
C SER A 489 3.90 6.08 -11.83
N ARG A 490 4.39 6.08 -13.08
CA ARG A 490 5.84 6.13 -13.38
C ARG A 490 6.49 7.44 -12.95
N PHE A 491 5.69 8.47 -12.73
CA PHE A 491 6.13 9.83 -12.45
C PHE A 491 5.75 10.29 -11.04
N PRO A 492 6.50 11.23 -10.44
CA PRO A 492 6.25 11.69 -9.09
C PRO A 492 4.83 12.24 -8.88
N ILE A 493 4.18 11.76 -7.83
CA ILE A 493 2.89 12.27 -7.35
C ILE A 493 3.17 13.46 -6.41
N ARG A 494 2.69 14.65 -6.78
CA ARG A 494 3.00 15.91 -6.07
C ARG A 494 1.96 16.30 -5.05
N GLU A 495 0.69 16.09 -5.39
CA GLU A 495 -0.46 16.48 -4.57
C GLU A 495 -1.46 15.33 -4.51
N LEU A 496 -2.10 15.18 -3.36
CA LEU A 496 -3.16 14.23 -3.09
C LEU A 496 -4.45 14.99 -2.75
N HIS A 497 -5.59 14.53 -3.28
CA HIS A 497 -6.88 15.18 -3.16
C HIS A 497 -7.96 14.13 -2.92
N VAL A 498 -8.53 14.16 -1.72
CA VAL A 498 -9.56 13.22 -1.28
C VAL A 498 -10.69 14.02 -0.65
N GLN A 499 -11.92 13.75 -1.03
CA GLN A 499 -13.09 14.35 -0.38
C GLN A 499 -13.39 13.55 0.89
N GLU A 500 -13.68 14.24 1.99
CA GLU A 500 -13.71 13.70 3.36
C GLU A 500 -14.71 12.54 3.58
N ASP A 501 -15.79 12.45 2.80
CA ASP A 501 -16.82 11.40 2.93
C ASP A 501 -16.69 10.28 1.90
N SER A 502 -15.69 10.37 1.02
CA SER A 502 -15.50 9.42 -0.08
C SER A 502 -14.10 8.83 -0.21
N PRO A 503 -13.32 8.65 0.87
CA PRO A 503 -11.96 8.10 0.76
C PRO A 503 -11.98 6.63 0.27
N PHE A 504 -13.08 5.90 0.47
CA PHE A 504 -13.20 4.54 -0.08
C PHE A 504 -13.41 4.54 -1.60
N GLN A 505 -13.92 5.62 -2.17
CA GLN A 505 -14.41 5.71 -3.55
C GLN A 505 -13.50 6.54 -4.46
N ASN A 506 -12.79 7.53 -3.93
CA ASN A 506 -12.02 8.46 -4.76
C ASN A 506 -10.64 8.75 -4.18
N VAL A 507 -9.66 8.78 -5.10
CA VAL A 507 -8.39 9.46 -4.86
C VAL A 507 -8.00 10.23 -6.11
N GLY A 508 -7.85 11.54 -5.96
CA GLY A 508 -7.32 12.44 -6.98
C GLY A 508 -5.86 12.75 -6.71
N THR A 509 -5.05 12.75 -7.77
CA THR A 509 -3.63 13.08 -7.67
C THR A 509 -3.25 14.12 -8.70
N LYS A 510 -2.24 14.93 -8.39
CA LYS A 510 -1.49 15.70 -9.39
C LYS A 510 -0.15 15.05 -9.64
N VAL A 511 0.09 14.65 -10.87
CA VAL A 511 1.28 13.94 -11.31
C VAL A 511 2.13 14.85 -12.18
N SER A 512 3.41 15.02 -11.84
CA SER A 512 4.36 15.74 -12.70
C SER A 512 4.96 14.79 -13.73
N ILE A 513 4.29 14.66 -14.87
CA ILE A 513 4.68 13.73 -15.95
C ILE A 513 5.96 14.19 -16.69
N SER A 514 6.33 15.46 -16.57
CA SER A 514 7.59 16.01 -17.07
C SER A 514 8.01 17.23 -16.24
N ARG A 515 9.14 17.87 -16.58
CA ARG A 515 9.55 19.13 -15.94
C ARG A 515 8.59 20.30 -16.22
N THR A 516 7.77 20.20 -17.26
CA THR A 516 6.93 21.30 -17.74
C THR A 516 5.44 20.97 -17.83
N GLN A 517 5.06 19.74 -17.53
CA GLN A 517 3.70 19.22 -17.67
C GLN A 517 3.28 18.49 -16.40
N ASP A 518 2.11 18.90 -15.90
CA ASP A 518 1.37 18.21 -14.86
C ASP A 518 0.09 17.61 -15.45
N LEU A 519 -0.46 16.62 -14.75
CA LEU A 519 -1.71 15.95 -15.08
C LEU A 519 -2.47 15.64 -13.79
N TYR A 520 -3.78 15.92 -13.76
CA TYR A 520 -4.65 15.38 -12.72
C TYR A 520 -5.07 13.96 -13.10
N VAL A 521 -4.87 13.00 -12.20
CA VAL A 521 -5.23 11.59 -12.39
C VAL A 521 -6.10 11.16 -11.23
N MET A 522 -7.36 10.80 -11.51
CA MET A 522 -8.37 10.53 -10.49
C MET A 522 -8.94 9.12 -10.65
N SER A 523 -8.74 8.29 -9.63
CA SER A 523 -9.30 6.94 -9.54
C SER A 523 -10.65 6.97 -8.81
N ASN A 524 -11.63 6.24 -9.32
CA ASN A 524 -13.02 6.32 -8.90
C ASN A 524 -13.68 4.95 -8.79
N TRP A 525 -14.45 4.73 -7.74
CA TRP A 525 -15.27 3.53 -7.54
C TRP A 525 -16.63 3.94 -6.94
N TYR A 526 -17.71 3.92 -7.72
CA TYR A 526 -19.00 4.50 -7.31
C TYR A 526 -20.13 3.50 -7.25
N GLY A 527 -20.95 3.63 -6.21
CA GLY A 527 -22.36 3.23 -6.19
C GLY A 527 -23.26 4.45 -6.19
N MET A 528 -23.14 5.33 -7.21
CA MET A 528 -23.87 6.58 -7.52
C MET A 528 -24.16 7.64 -6.43
N ASP A 529 -24.27 7.28 -5.15
CA ASP A 529 -24.62 8.19 -4.05
C ASP A 529 -23.47 9.16 -3.71
N GLN A 530 -22.22 8.75 -3.88
CA GLN A 530 -21.03 9.57 -3.56
C GLN A 530 -20.52 10.41 -4.74
N PHE A 531 -20.96 10.12 -5.97
CA PHE A 531 -20.48 10.84 -7.15
C PHE A 531 -20.69 12.37 -7.07
N PRO A 532 -21.85 12.90 -6.65
CA PRO A 532 -22.06 14.35 -6.61
C PRO A 532 -21.06 15.08 -5.73
N ALA A 533 -20.76 14.55 -4.53
CA ALA A 533 -19.82 15.16 -3.60
C ALA A 533 -18.39 15.19 -4.17
N VAL A 534 -17.95 14.08 -4.79
CA VAL A 534 -16.63 14.01 -5.44
C VAL A 534 -16.54 14.95 -6.65
N PHE A 535 -17.59 14.96 -7.47
CA PHE A 535 -17.67 15.83 -8.64
C PHE A 535 -17.56 17.32 -8.24
N ASP A 536 -18.33 17.74 -7.24
CA ASP A 536 -18.31 19.12 -6.72
C ASP A 536 -16.95 19.47 -6.09
N PHE A 537 -16.34 18.55 -5.34
CA PHE A 537 -15.01 18.74 -4.74
C PHE A 537 -13.90 18.98 -5.77
N HIS A 538 -14.01 18.38 -6.96
CA HIS A 538 -13.01 18.52 -8.02
C HIS A 538 -13.33 19.62 -9.05
N GLN A 539 -14.43 20.36 -8.92
CA GLN A 539 -14.82 21.39 -9.89
C GLN A 539 -13.74 22.43 -10.19
N SER A 540 -12.99 22.88 -9.19
CA SER A 540 -11.87 23.82 -9.42
C SER A 540 -10.79 23.22 -10.34
N ARG A 541 -10.48 21.94 -10.17
CA ARG A 541 -9.50 21.21 -11.00
C ARG A 541 -10.03 20.98 -12.42
N PHE A 542 -11.33 20.73 -12.56
CA PHE A 542 -11.98 20.60 -13.86
C PHE A 542 -11.99 21.92 -14.65
N GLN A 543 -12.08 23.06 -13.96
CA GLN A 543 -11.98 24.39 -14.58
C GLN A 543 -10.55 24.72 -15.03
N GLU A 544 -9.54 24.15 -14.36
CA GLU A 544 -8.13 24.31 -14.71
C GLU A 544 -7.64 23.34 -15.78
N SER A 545 -8.52 22.50 -16.34
CA SER A 545 -8.13 21.39 -17.24
C SER A 545 -7.45 21.83 -18.54
N ASP A 546 -7.64 23.07 -18.98
CA ASP A 546 -6.90 23.60 -20.14
C ASP A 546 -5.43 23.88 -19.83
N LEU A 547 -5.07 24.06 -18.55
CA LEU A 547 -3.70 24.24 -18.08
C LEU A 547 -3.10 22.92 -17.58
N ILE A 548 -3.86 22.18 -16.75
CA ILE A 548 -3.48 20.87 -16.20
C ILE A 548 -4.58 19.89 -16.59
N PRO A 549 -4.42 19.16 -17.70
CA PRO A 549 -5.42 18.20 -18.15
C PRO A 549 -5.78 17.17 -17.08
N THR A 550 -7.00 16.66 -17.17
CA THR A 550 -7.57 15.77 -16.16
C THR A 550 -7.97 14.44 -16.78
N LEU A 551 -7.57 13.35 -16.13
CA LEU A 551 -8.10 12.01 -16.32
C LEU A 551 -8.99 11.65 -15.13
N PHE A 552 -10.21 11.20 -15.42
CA PHE A 552 -11.20 10.80 -14.42
C PHE A 552 -11.76 9.43 -14.80
N ALA A 553 -11.33 8.38 -14.10
CA ALA A 553 -11.62 7.02 -14.53
C ALA A 553 -11.82 6.04 -13.38
N GLY A 554 -12.41 4.89 -13.70
CA GLY A 554 -12.57 3.76 -12.80
C GLY A 554 -13.89 3.04 -13.02
N ASP A 555 -14.38 2.36 -11.99
CA ASP A 555 -15.60 1.57 -12.01
C ASP A 555 -16.78 2.38 -11.45
N PHE A 556 -17.75 2.67 -12.31
CA PHE A 556 -18.92 3.45 -11.95
C PHE A 556 -20.11 2.57 -11.55
N ASN A 557 -19.99 1.24 -11.61
CA ASN A 557 -21.09 0.28 -11.42
C ASN A 557 -22.35 0.54 -12.26
N ALA A 558 -22.24 1.39 -13.29
CA ALA A 558 -23.37 1.87 -14.07
C ALA A 558 -22.97 1.95 -15.54
N VAL A 559 -23.93 1.60 -16.41
CA VAL A 559 -23.75 1.77 -17.85
C VAL A 559 -23.88 3.26 -18.17
N PRO A 560 -22.94 3.85 -18.92
CA PRO A 560 -22.98 5.27 -19.24
C PRO A 560 -24.17 5.60 -20.15
N HIS A 561 -24.67 6.83 -20.05
CA HIS A 561 -25.83 7.26 -20.84
C HIS A 561 -25.56 7.23 -22.36
N THR A 562 -24.29 7.35 -22.77
CA THR A 562 -23.85 7.20 -24.15
C THR A 562 -24.01 5.78 -24.71
N ASP A 563 -24.20 4.80 -23.83
CA ASP A 563 -24.46 3.40 -24.16
C ASP A 563 -25.92 3.00 -23.91
N GLY A 564 -26.79 3.98 -23.65
CA GLY A 564 -28.21 3.76 -23.32
C GLY A 564 -28.47 3.41 -21.85
N GLY A 565 -27.48 3.58 -20.97
CA GLY A 565 -27.67 3.47 -19.52
C GLY A 565 -28.18 4.74 -18.85
N ASP A 566 -28.24 4.73 -17.52
CA ASP A 566 -28.79 5.80 -16.68
C ASP A 566 -27.77 6.42 -15.72
N SER A 567 -26.46 6.18 -15.94
CA SER A 567 -25.38 6.73 -15.11
C SER A 567 -25.45 8.28 -15.03
N PRO A 568 -25.77 8.88 -13.86
CA PRO A 568 -25.73 10.33 -13.68
C PRO A 568 -24.32 10.89 -13.81
N ALA A 569 -23.31 10.12 -13.44
CA ALA A 569 -21.91 10.53 -13.57
C ALA A 569 -21.53 10.80 -15.02
N SER A 570 -21.96 9.91 -15.91
CA SER A 570 -21.75 10.04 -17.34
C SER A 570 -22.37 11.33 -17.90
N VAL A 571 -23.60 11.67 -17.49
CA VAL A 571 -24.29 12.90 -17.92
C VAL A 571 -23.57 14.15 -17.40
N ALA A 572 -23.22 14.16 -16.11
CA ALA A 572 -22.57 15.31 -15.48
C ALA A 572 -21.18 15.59 -16.07
N LEU A 573 -20.34 14.55 -16.22
CA LEU A 573 -18.99 14.69 -16.78
C LEU A 573 -19.02 15.20 -18.22
N LEU A 574 -19.85 14.61 -19.10
CA LEU A 574 -19.97 15.10 -20.49
C LEU A 574 -20.57 16.51 -20.55
N GLY A 575 -21.52 16.83 -19.66
CA GLY A 575 -22.08 18.18 -19.52
C GLY A 575 -21.05 19.23 -19.11
N ASP A 576 -20.04 18.82 -18.34
CA ASP A 576 -18.91 19.67 -17.92
C ASP A 576 -17.75 19.72 -18.95
N GLY A 577 -17.92 19.06 -20.09
CA GLY A 577 -16.95 19.09 -21.19
C GLY A 577 -15.86 18.02 -21.12
N PHE A 578 -16.02 17.00 -20.27
CA PHE A 578 -15.21 15.79 -20.41
C PHE A 578 -15.57 15.03 -21.70
N THR A 579 -14.63 14.23 -22.17
CA THR A 579 -14.81 13.30 -23.28
C THR A 579 -14.69 11.86 -22.78
N ASP A 580 -15.64 10.99 -23.14
CA ASP A 580 -15.53 9.54 -22.95
C ASP A 580 -14.50 8.97 -23.93
N ALA A 581 -13.37 8.47 -23.41
CA ALA A 581 -12.25 8.02 -24.24
C ALA A 581 -12.59 6.83 -25.14
N PHE A 582 -13.48 5.94 -24.72
CA PHE A 582 -13.87 4.80 -25.57
C PHE A 582 -14.86 5.27 -26.64
N ARG A 583 -15.91 5.97 -26.22
CA ARG A 583 -17.02 6.33 -27.11
C ARG A 583 -16.66 7.44 -28.11
N SER A 584 -15.63 8.25 -27.83
CA SER A 584 -15.13 9.25 -28.79
C SER A 584 -14.48 8.62 -30.03
N LEU A 585 -13.88 7.42 -29.89
CA LEU A 585 -13.27 6.68 -31.01
C LEU A 585 -14.24 5.64 -31.61
N TYR A 586 -15.14 5.09 -30.80
CA TYR A 586 -16.08 4.04 -31.20
C TYR A 586 -17.54 4.44 -30.94
N PRO A 587 -18.11 5.42 -31.67
CA PRO A 587 -19.43 5.99 -31.36
C PRO A 587 -20.61 5.03 -31.55
N ASP A 588 -20.46 3.98 -32.37
CA ASP A 588 -21.50 2.97 -32.60
C ASP A 588 -21.46 1.89 -31.51
N VAL A 589 -22.48 1.89 -30.64
CA VAL A 589 -22.61 0.96 -29.51
C VAL A 589 -22.87 -0.48 -29.97
N GLU A 590 -23.61 -0.68 -31.06
CA GLU A 590 -23.93 -2.02 -31.56
C GLU A 590 -22.69 -2.67 -32.18
N GLN A 591 -21.90 -1.89 -32.92
CA GLN A 591 -20.65 -2.38 -33.53
C GLN A 591 -19.53 -2.54 -32.50
N PHE A 592 -19.44 -1.62 -31.54
CA PHE A 592 -18.39 -1.58 -30.53
C PHE A 592 -19.00 -1.44 -29.12
N PRO A 593 -19.48 -2.56 -28.54
CA PRO A 593 -20.13 -2.52 -27.23
C PRO A 593 -19.15 -2.14 -26.11
N GLY A 594 -17.86 -2.43 -26.26
CA GLY A 594 -16.83 -1.99 -25.31
C GLY A 594 -16.98 -2.55 -23.91
N ALA A 595 -17.54 -3.76 -23.78
CA ALA A 595 -17.74 -4.42 -22.48
C ALA A 595 -16.46 -4.38 -21.66
N SER A 596 -16.57 -3.87 -20.43
CA SER A 596 -15.46 -3.72 -19.49
C SER A 596 -15.55 -4.70 -18.32
N HIS A 597 -16.61 -5.50 -18.25
CA HIS A 597 -16.83 -6.50 -17.20
C HIS A 597 -17.33 -7.81 -17.81
N ARG A 598 -17.07 -8.95 -17.15
CA ARG A 598 -17.46 -10.31 -17.61
C ARG A 598 -18.96 -10.49 -17.85
N SER A 599 -19.80 -9.63 -17.27
CA SER A 599 -21.25 -9.59 -17.55
C SER A 599 -21.60 -9.10 -18.96
N GLY A 600 -20.63 -8.61 -19.73
CA GLY A 600 -20.83 -8.04 -21.06
C GLY A 600 -21.24 -6.57 -21.05
N ARG A 601 -21.28 -5.93 -19.87
CA ARG A 601 -21.62 -4.50 -19.71
C ARG A 601 -20.34 -3.64 -19.68
N ARG A 602 -20.45 -2.39 -20.14
CA ARG A 602 -19.42 -1.35 -19.94
C ARG A 602 -19.79 -0.53 -18.72
N ILE A 603 -19.18 -0.87 -17.58
CA ILE A 603 -19.42 -0.22 -16.28
C ILE A 603 -18.18 0.49 -15.73
N ASP A 604 -17.02 0.24 -16.35
CA ASP A 604 -15.80 1.00 -16.18
C ASP A 604 -15.72 2.05 -17.29
N GLN A 605 -15.29 3.26 -16.94
CA GLN A 605 -15.14 4.35 -17.89
C GLN A 605 -13.85 5.13 -17.65
N LEU A 606 -13.28 5.67 -18.74
CA LEU A 606 -12.17 6.62 -18.71
C LEU A 606 -12.61 7.90 -19.39
N TYR A 607 -12.74 8.97 -18.60
CA TYR A 607 -13.03 10.32 -19.07
C TYR A 607 -11.77 11.16 -19.05
N TYR A 608 -11.65 12.08 -20.01
CA TYR A 608 -10.56 13.06 -20.03
C TYR A 608 -11.06 14.46 -20.39
N LYS A 609 -10.36 15.49 -19.90
CA LYS A 609 -10.64 16.91 -20.17
C LYS A 609 -9.35 17.70 -20.30
N GLY A 610 -9.37 18.72 -21.15
CA GLY A 610 -8.26 19.65 -21.36
C GLY A 610 -7.73 19.65 -22.79
N ILE A 611 -7.47 20.85 -23.33
CA ILE A 611 -6.97 21.02 -24.72
C ILE A 611 -5.60 20.38 -24.98
N GLY A 612 -4.84 20.08 -23.93
CA GLY A 612 -3.53 19.46 -24.04
C GLY A 612 -3.54 17.95 -24.31
N LEU A 613 -4.72 17.32 -24.35
CA LEU A 613 -4.87 15.88 -24.58
C LEU A 613 -5.61 15.61 -25.89
N THR A 614 -4.98 14.83 -26.77
CA THR A 614 -5.66 14.21 -27.92
C THR A 614 -5.64 12.70 -27.76
N ASN A 615 -6.81 12.09 -27.56
CA ASN A 615 -6.92 10.64 -27.49
C ASN A 615 -6.69 10.02 -28.87
N THR A 616 -5.66 9.18 -29.02
CA THR A 616 -5.32 8.52 -30.28
C THR A 616 -5.67 7.04 -30.29
N SER A 617 -5.86 6.42 -29.11
CA SER A 617 -6.22 5.01 -29.00
C SER A 617 -6.92 4.73 -27.67
N THR A 618 -7.96 3.92 -27.71
CA THR A 618 -8.55 3.29 -26.52
C THR A 618 -8.74 1.81 -26.82
N ARG A 619 -8.34 0.94 -25.90
CA ARG A 619 -8.48 -0.52 -25.97
C ARG A 619 -9.01 -1.06 -24.64
N VAL A 620 -9.73 -2.17 -24.71
CA VAL A 620 -10.15 -2.94 -23.54
C VAL A 620 -9.42 -4.28 -23.56
N ILE A 621 -8.60 -4.53 -22.54
CA ILE A 621 -7.79 -5.74 -22.42
C ILE A 621 -8.53 -6.73 -21.55
N SER A 622 -9.03 -7.80 -22.18
CA SER A 622 -9.92 -8.79 -21.55
C SER A 622 -9.35 -10.20 -21.46
N THR A 623 -8.11 -10.39 -21.90
CA THR A 623 -7.46 -11.71 -21.96
C THR A 623 -5.98 -11.62 -21.62
N ARG A 624 -5.48 -12.64 -20.92
CA ARG A 624 -4.06 -12.89 -20.65
C ARG A 624 -3.81 -14.40 -20.81
N PRO A 625 -2.73 -14.82 -21.48
CA PRO A 625 -2.34 -16.24 -21.49
C PRO A 625 -2.18 -16.78 -20.06
N GLY A 626 -2.77 -17.92 -19.75
CA GLY A 626 -2.65 -18.56 -18.43
C GLY A 626 -3.68 -18.13 -17.38
N GLY A 627 -4.60 -17.20 -17.72
CA GLY A 627 -5.65 -16.76 -16.81
C GLY A 627 -5.70 -15.24 -16.68
N PHE A 628 -6.91 -14.69 -16.54
CA PHE A 628 -7.13 -13.26 -16.44
C PHE A 628 -7.51 -12.87 -15.00
N PRO A 629 -6.77 -11.96 -14.34
CA PRO A 629 -6.77 -11.83 -12.87
C PRO A 629 -7.94 -11.05 -12.27
N SER A 630 -8.94 -10.64 -13.08
CA SER A 630 -10.10 -9.85 -12.64
C SER A 630 -11.37 -10.23 -13.41
N ASP A 631 -12.54 -9.88 -12.87
CA ASP A 631 -13.82 -9.89 -13.60
C ASP A 631 -14.09 -8.58 -14.37
N HIS A 632 -13.31 -7.54 -14.09
CA HIS A 632 -13.22 -6.32 -14.88
C HIS A 632 -12.02 -6.33 -15.83
N PHE A 633 -12.19 -5.76 -17.02
CA PHE A 633 -11.19 -5.65 -18.07
C PHE A 633 -10.50 -4.29 -18.01
N MET A 634 -9.19 -4.27 -18.24
CA MET A 634 -8.41 -3.05 -18.18
C MET A 634 -8.72 -2.14 -19.38
N ILE A 635 -9.12 -0.89 -19.13
CA ILE A 635 -9.22 0.13 -20.17
C ILE A 635 -7.85 0.80 -20.29
N VAL A 636 -7.30 0.84 -21.51
CA VAL A 636 -6.02 1.49 -21.81
C VAL A 636 -6.23 2.54 -22.88
N SER A 637 -5.92 3.80 -22.57
CA SER A 637 -5.98 4.92 -23.50
C SER A 637 -4.60 5.55 -23.71
N THR A 638 -4.29 5.94 -24.94
CA THR A 638 -3.06 6.66 -25.29
C THR A 638 -3.41 8.05 -25.77
N PHE A 639 -2.71 9.05 -25.22
CA PHE A 639 -2.90 10.45 -25.51
C PHE A 639 -1.65 11.00 -26.18
N GLU A 640 -1.82 11.79 -27.25
CA GLU A 640 -0.82 12.76 -27.66
C GLU A 640 -0.94 14.00 -26.77
N LEU A 641 0.20 14.57 -26.39
CA LEU A 641 0.30 15.70 -25.47
C LEU A 641 0.75 16.95 -26.21
N ASP A 642 -0.03 18.02 -26.12
CA ASP A 642 0.34 19.36 -26.62
C ASP A 642 0.00 20.44 -25.60
N TYR A 643 0.98 20.79 -24.76
CA TYR A 643 0.83 21.84 -23.75
C TYR A 643 1.28 23.20 -24.30
N SER A 644 1.59 23.32 -25.60
CA SER A 644 2.05 24.58 -26.19
C SER A 644 0.95 25.62 -26.33
N THR A 645 -0.32 25.20 -26.22
CA THR A 645 -1.51 26.05 -26.31
C THR A 645 -1.75 26.92 -25.06
N ARG A 646 -0.74 27.15 -24.21
CA ARG A 646 -0.77 28.16 -23.12
C ARG A 646 -1.23 29.50 -23.70
N ARG A 647 -2.48 29.89 -23.46
CA ARG A 647 -2.99 31.23 -23.79
C ARG A 647 -3.09 32.07 -22.54
#